data_AF-A0A8J4YJ29-F1
#
_entry.id   AF-A0A8J4YJ29-F1
#
_cell.length_a   1.000
_cell.length_b   1.000
_cell.length_c   1.000
_cell.angle_alpha   90.00
_cell.angle_beta   90.00
_cell.angle_gamma   90.00
#
_symmetry.space_group_name_H-M   'P 1'
#
loop_
_entity.id
_entity.type
_entity.pdbx_description
1 polymer ?
#
loop_
_entity_poly.entity_id
_entity_poly.type
_entity_poly.pdbx_seq_one_letter_code
_entity_poly.pdbx_strand_id
1 'polypeptide(L)'
;MFLFVLGSMASTRSNTEVWLIGQHITEITGAQLPSTRDVLRLYFHGHKEHKKTVNDSASEVAASVISFWNKARIPTITEKSIGRKVVDLFLMWKGLKKNCTRTTDTQRKKEETFCDELEDLFDVFHPKAMQLLTIEEDRAFLAAQREKGRRGVMAGVDKKIACSIKRREESKSKQSLQQNQASSALEYDELGSSSETEAQSSSSSSTSSLAISPVVSSSKRKRATLKVITPELSSTLDRTGISHRSALRIVSATAASLGHDPMELVLNYETVRTLRATHRSGIAKEIKENFQPSEVLTVHWDGKIMPDEQGASVDRIAILVSGINTEKLLGVPKLLSGTGQAIATAVSAALEEWDISENVSALSFDTTVSNTGHLSGACVILEQKLGRRLLHLACRHHILELVAEKAYVECMGPSSGPYITLFSRFKQKWKDISQDDYSPLSDLPPSLYEKRDDLICCWKHHLVKHQPRDDYRELLELAIMCLDGALPKFSLRWPGALHRARWMAKLIYAMKILLFANQFQLTARETLGLKRFTFFVLEVYVSAWFTASVPSSAPANDLRLLQDLSEYHDVKISRTCLTVFGRHLWYLSEGLVGLALFDPQVNATMKRNIVRAIFEREATEDSPKRAALPATSSLPTKQLSDFASRGSNFLFESLKMKTSFLSKEPDTWSDDEDFKTGVAVVGGLRVINDTAERGIALIQAFNSKITKSEDQRQHLLQVVEEQRRSQPGTSKQDLTSKKRKQ
;
A
#
# COMPACT_ATOMS: atom_id res chain seq x y z
N MET A 1 -66.57 -17.14 1.74
CA MET A 1 -67.38 -16.71 2.88
C MET A 1 -66.67 -17.19 4.15
N PHE A 2 -66.16 -16.23 4.93
CA PHE A 2 -65.75 -16.28 6.34
C PHE A 2 -65.35 -17.61 7.01
N LEU A 3 -64.12 -17.68 7.56
CA LEU A 3 -63.90 -17.47 9.00
C LEU A 3 -62.42 -17.41 9.40
N PHE A 4 -62.17 -16.51 10.35
CA PHE A 4 -60.93 -16.04 10.96
C PHE A 4 -60.36 -17.00 12.01
N VAL A 5 -59.03 -16.99 12.20
CA VAL A 5 -58.42 -16.97 13.55
C VAL A 5 -57.29 -15.95 13.57
N LEU A 6 -57.43 -14.97 14.47
CA LEU A 6 -56.49 -13.90 14.80
C LEU A 6 -55.28 -14.45 15.58
N GLY A 7 -54.08 -13.99 15.22
CA GLY A 7 -52.86 -14.16 15.98
C GLY A 7 -52.00 -12.89 15.93
N SER A 8 -52.17 -12.05 16.94
CA SER A 8 -51.26 -11.00 17.43
C SER A 8 -50.75 -9.94 16.44
N MET A 9 -51.31 -8.73 16.56
CA MET A 9 -50.73 -7.50 16.04
C MET A 9 -49.43 -7.14 16.77
N ALA A 10 -48.32 -7.11 16.03
CA ALA A 10 -47.21 -6.19 16.32
C ALA A 10 -47.24 -5.09 15.25
N SER A 11 -47.77 -3.93 15.61
CA SER A 11 -47.67 -2.71 14.80
C SER A 11 -46.21 -2.22 14.81
N THR A 12 -45.52 -2.34 13.68
CA THR A 12 -44.30 -1.56 13.41
C THR A 12 -44.54 -0.69 12.18
N ARG A 13 -44.20 0.58 12.33
CA ARG A 13 -44.55 1.70 11.45
C ARG A 13 -43.90 1.57 10.05
N SER A 14 -44.73 1.60 9.00
CA SER A 14 -44.42 1.99 7.61
C SER A 14 -43.16 1.39 6.94
N ASN A 15 -43.32 0.27 6.21
CA ASN A 15 -42.35 -0.14 5.19
C ASN A 15 -42.28 0.92 4.09
N THR A 16 -41.10 1.51 3.89
CA THR A 16 -40.88 2.64 2.98
C THR A 16 -40.80 2.16 1.52
N GLU A 17 -41.94 1.98 0.85
CA GLU A 17 -41.97 1.64 -0.57
C GLU A 17 -41.21 2.66 -1.43
N VAL A 18 -40.38 2.18 -2.35
CA VAL A 18 -39.64 3.02 -3.28
C VAL A 18 -40.49 3.20 -4.54
N TRP A 19 -40.87 4.44 -4.84
CA TRP A 19 -41.63 4.80 -6.06
C TRP A 19 -41.10 4.09 -7.32
N LEU A 20 -41.98 3.43 -8.08
CA LEU A 20 -41.75 2.52 -9.23
C LEU A 20 -40.99 1.20 -8.98
N ILE A 21 -40.35 1.01 -7.82
CA ILE A 21 -39.47 -0.13 -7.53
C ILE A 21 -40.09 -1.11 -6.52
N GLY A 22 -40.90 -0.59 -5.58
CA GLY A 22 -41.55 -1.36 -4.52
C GLY A 22 -40.71 -1.49 -3.25
N GLN A 23 -40.94 -2.56 -2.48
CA GLN A 23 -40.23 -2.84 -1.23
C GLN A 23 -38.77 -3.24 -1.51
N HIS A 24 -37.88 -2.85 -0.60
CA HIS A 24 -36.47 -3.22 -0.66
C HIS A 24 -36.28 -4.70 -0.31
N ILE A 25 -35.12 -5.27 -0.67
CA ILE A 25 -34.74 -6.65 -0.33
C ILE A 25 -33.39 -6.63 0.39
N THR A 26 -33.16 -7.57 1.30
CA THR A 26 -31.91 -7.71 2.06
C THR A 26 -30.85 -8.51 1.31
N GLU A 27 -31.27 -9.40 0.42
CA GLU A 27 -30.41 -10.23 -0.42
C GLU A 27 -31.09 -10.62 -1.72
N ILE A 28 -30.30 -10.93 -2.75
CA ILE A 28 -30.80 -11.46 -4.03
C ILE A 28 -30.97 -12.97 -3.87
N THR A 29 -32.21 -13.43 -3.93
CA THR A 29 -32.59 -14.84 -3.82
C THR A 29 -33.36 -15.29 -5.05
N GLY A 30 -33.46 -16.60 -5.25
CA GLY A 30 -34.16 -17.20 -6.38
C GLY A 30 -33.24 -18.03 -7.29
N ALA A 31 -33.83 -18.54 -8.36
CA ALA A 31 -33.18 -19.46 -9.28
C ALA A 31 -32.92 -18.85 -10.68
N GLN A 32 -33.25 -17.56 -10.86
CA GLN A 32 -32.97 -16.75 -12.06
C GLN A 32 -31.85 -15.76 -11.78
N LEU A 33 -31.14 -15.29 -12.80
CA LEU A 33 -30.16 -14.20 -12.62
C LEU A 33 -30.86 -12.89 -12.24
N PRO A 34 -30.20 -11.97 -11.50
CA PRO A 34 -30.83 -10.79 -10.93
C PRO A 34 -31.41 -9.86 -12.01
N SER A 35 -32.64 -9.35 -11.79
CA SER A 35 -33.20 -8.28 -12.61
C SER A 35 -32.66 -6.91 -12.21
N THR A 36 -32.87 -5.93 -13.09
CA THR A 36 -32.66 -4.51 -12.77
C THR A 36 -33.45 -4.08 -11.52
N ARG A 37 -34.66 -4.62 -11.33
CA ARG A 37 -35.50 -4.39 -10.14
C ARG A 37 -34.87 -4.95 -8.87
N ASP A 38 -34.38 -6.19 -8.89
CA ASP A 38 -33.74 -6.82 -7.72
C ASP A 38 -32.52 -6.03 -7.25
N VAL A 39 -31.71 -5.59 -8.21
CA VAL A 39 -30.51 -4.77 -7.98
C VAL A 39 -30.85 -3.43 -7.35
N LEU A 40 -31.88 -2.74 -7.85
CA LEU A 40 -32.33 -1.47 -7.28
C LEU A 40 -32.98 -1.64 -5.90
N ARG A 41 -33.72 -2.72 -5.67
CA ARG A 41 -34.30 -3.02 -4.34
C ARG A 41 -33.23 -3.25 -3.29
N LEU A 42 -32.17 -4.00 -3.63
CA LEU A 42 -31.02 -4.21 -2.74
C LEU A 42 -30.24 -2.91 -2.52
N TYR A 43 -30.06 -2.12 -3.58
CA TYR A 43 -29.42 -0.80 -3.48
C TYR A 43 -30.18 0.12 -2.51
N PHE A 44 -31.51 0.20 -2.60
CA PHE A 44 -32.28 1.07 -1.72
C PHE A 44 -32.33 0.61 -0.27
N HIS A 45 -32.18 -0.70 0.00
CA HIS A 45 -31.98 -1.21 1.36
C HIS A 45 -30.71 -0.58 1.99
N GLY A 46 -29.56 -0.69 1.32
CA GLY A 46 -28.30 -0.08 1.78
C GLY A 46 -28.35 1.44 1.86
N HIS A 47 -28.92 2.10 0.85
CA HIS A 47 -28.90 3.56 0.75
C HIS A 47 -29.91 4.25 1.68
N LYS A 48 -31.13 3.72 1.86
CA LYS A 48 -32.16 4.35 2.69
C LYS A 48 -32.21 3.83 4.12
N GLU A 49 -32.07 2.53 4.35
CA GLU A 49 -32.18 1.97 5.71
C GLU A 49 -30.87 2.10 6.47
N HIS A 50 -29.76 1.76 5.81
CA HIS A 50 -28.43 1.83 6.41
C HIS A 50 -27.70 3.16 6.18
N LYS A 51 -28.37 4.14 5.55
CA LYS A 51 -27.84 5.50 5.28
C LYS A 51 -26.46 5.52 4.60
N LYS A 52 -26.14 4.50 3.80
CA LYS A 52 -24.86 4.38 3.09
C LYS A 52 -24.77 5.41 1.96
N THR A 53 -23.56 5.81 1.58
CA THR A 53 -23.38 6.68 0.41
C THR A 53 -23.82 5.97 -0.87
N VAL A 54 -24.12 6.73 -1.93
CA VAL A 54 -24.49 6.18 -3.24
C VAL A 54 -23.43 5.18 -3.74
N ASN A 55 -22.15 5.50 -3.57
CA ASN A 55 -21.06 4.65 -4.03
C ASN A 55 -20.89 3.40 -3.16
N ASP A 56 -20.96 3.53 -1.84
CA ASP A 56 -20.81 2.38 -0.93
C ASP A 56 -21.94 1.38 -1.12
N SER A 57 -23.18 1.87 -1.25
CA SER A 57 -24.35 1.03 -1.52
C SER A 57 -24.26 0.36 -2.90
N ALA A 58 -23.72 1.05 -3.92
CA ALA A 58 -23.51 0.47 -5.24
C ALA A 58 -22.39 -0.58 -5.26
N SER A 59 -21.32 -0.39 -4.49
CA SER A 59 -20.24 -1.37 -4.32
C SER A 59 -20.71 -2.64 -3.63
N GLU A 60 -21.50 -2.53 -2.57
CA GLU A 60 -22.05 -3.69 -1.88
C GLU A 60 -23.00 -4.50 -2.78
N VAL A 61 -23.88 -3.82 -3.52
CA VAL A 61 -24.74 -4.46 -4.52
C VAL A 61 -23.92 -5.13 -5.62
N ALA A 62 -22.83 -4.51 -6.07
CA ALA A 62 -21.93 -5.10 -7.07
C ALA A 62 -21.32 -6.42 -6.57
N ALA A 63 -20.87 -6.48 -5.31
CA ALA A 63 -20.36 -7.70 -4.71
C ALA A 63 -21.44 -8.80 -4.61
N SER A 64 -22.68 -8.45 -4.22
CA SER A 64 -23.81 -9.39 -4.18
C SER A 64 -24.17 -9.92 -5.58
N VAL A 65 -24.18 -9.07 -6.60
CA VAL A 65 -24.42 -9.45 -8.00
C VAL A 65 -23.32 -10.39 -8.49
N ILE A 66 -22.04 -10.11 -8.24
CA ILE A 66 -20.92 -10.99 -8.61
C ILE A 66 -21.07 -12.37 -7.96
N SER A 67 -21.35 -12.40 -6.65
CA SER A 67 -21.56 -13.65 -5.92
C SER A 67 -22.69 -14.48 -6.53
N PHE A 68 -23.77 -13.83 -6.94
CA PHE A 68 -24.90 -14.52 -7.57
C PHE A 68 -24.55 -15.07 -8.97
N TRP A 69 -23.90 -14.28 -9.82
CA TRP A 69 -23.49 -14.72 -11.16
C TRP A 69 -22.42 -15.82 -11.12
N ASN A 70 -21.55 -15.81 -10.11
CA ASN A 70 -20.58 -16.89 -9.88
C ASN A 70 -21.26 -18.24 -9.56
N LYS A 71 -22.43 -18.24 -8.90
CA LYS A 71 -23.22 -19.47 -8.68
C LYS A 71 -23.68 -20.09 -9.99
N ALA A 72 -23.94 -19.27 -11.01
CA ALA A 72 -24.28 -19.71 -12.36
C ALA A 72 -23.06 -20.06 -13.23
N ARG A 73 -21.82 -19.96 -12.69
CA ARG A 73 -20.55 -20.18 -13.41
C ARG A 73 -20.34 -19.25 -14.62
N ILE A 74 -21.00 -18.09 -14.65
CA ILE A 74 -20.90 -17.15 -15.77
C ILE A 74 -19.93 -16.00 -15.43
N PRO A 75 -18.87 -15.76 -16.23
CA PRO A 75 -17.94 -14.66 -16.00
C PRO A 75 -18.58 -13.28 -16.13
N THR A 76 -18.27 -12.39 -15.19
CA THR A 76 -18.79 -11.02 -15.13
C THR A 76 -17.74 -9.95 -15.45
N ILE A 77 -18.18 -8.74 -15.77
CA ILE A 77 -17.33 -7.54 -15.84
C ILE A 77 -16.81 -7.16 -14.43
N THR A 78 -15.77 -6.33 -14.37
CA THR A 78 -15.17 -5.89 -13.10
C THR A 78 -16.19 -5.25 -12.14
N GLU A 79 -16.06 -5.49 -10.84
CA GLU A 79 -16.91 -4.92 -9.78
C GLU A 79 -17.11 -3.40 -9.90
N LYS A 80 -16.05 -2.65 -10.20
CA LYS A 80 -16.12 -1.20 -10.42
C LYS A 80 -17.03 -0.78 -11.59
N SER A 81 -17.15 -1.62 -12.61
CA SER A 81 -18.02 -1.38 -13.77
C SER A 81 -19.46 -1.76 -13.46
N ILE A 82 -19.67 -2.82 -12.66
CA ILE A 82 -20.98 -3.18 -12.11
C ILE A 82 -21.50 -2.05 -11.21
N GLY A 83 -20.69 -1.58 -10.26
CA GLY A 83 -21.04 -0.46 -9.38
C GLY A 83 -21.38 0.81 -10.17
N ARG A 84 -20.65 1.11 -11.26
CA ARG A 84 -21.02 2.22 -12.17
C ARG A 84 -22.39 2.03 -12.80
N LYS A 85 -22.71 0.84 -13.32
CA LYS A 85 -24.05 0.52 -13.85
C LYS A 85 -25.16 0.71 -12.79
N VAL A 86 -24.91 0.32 -11.54
CA VAL A 86 -25.86 0.53 -10.43
C VAL A 86 -26.08 2.02 -10.15
N VAL A 87 -25.01 2.82 -10.16
CA VAL A 87 -25.10 4.29 -9.99
C VAL A 87 -25.87 4.92 -11.15
N ASP A 88 -25.64 4.49 -12.39
CA ASP A 88 -26.34 5.01 -13.57
C ASP A 88 -27.85 4.73 -13.49
N LEU A 89 -28.24 3.52 -13.07
CA LEU A 89 -29.64 3.17 -12.82
C LEU A 89 -30.27 4.03 -11.72
N PHE A 90 -29.56 4.27 -10.63
CA PHE A 90 -30.02 5.16 -9.56
C PHE A 90 -30.23 6.59 -10.06
N LEU A 91 -29.30 7.13 -10.87
CA LEU A 91 -29.41 8.47 -11.44
C LEU A 91 -30.59 8.59 -12.42
N MET A 92 -30.82 7.56 -13.23
CA MET A 92 -31.96 7.47 -14.13
C MET A 92 -33.28 7.50 -13.34
N TRP A 93 -33.42 6.65 -12.32
CA TRP A 93 -34.57 6.65 -11.42
C TRP A 93 -34.76 7.99 -10.70
N LYS A 94 -33.68 8.61 -10.22
CA LYS A 94 -33.72 9.92 -9.55
C LYS A 94 -34.23 11.02 -10.49
N GLY A 95 -33.85 10.95 -11.77
CA GLY A 95 -34.34 11.85 -12.82
C GLY A 95 -35.84 11.69 -13.07
N LEU A 96 -36.35 10.46 -13.11
CA LEU A 96 -37.78 10.17 -13.23
C LEU A 96 -38.54 10.67 -11.99
N LYS A 97 -38.03 10.37 -10.80
CA LYS A 97 -38.64 10.79 -9.54
C LYS A 97 -38.72 12.31 -9.40
N LYS A 98 -37.74 13.06 -9.91
CA LYS A 98 -37.78 14.54 -9.91
C LYS A 98 -38.96 15.09 -10.71
N ASN A 99 -39.45 14.34 -11.69
CA ASN A 99 -40.50 14.75 -12.62
C ASN A 99 -41.82 13.98 -12.42
N CYS A 100 -41.98 13.22 -11.32
CA CYS A 100 -43.12 12.33 -11.09
C CYS A 100 -44.49 13.04 -11.00
N THR A 101 -44.52 14.36 -10.83
CA THR A 101 -45.74 15.17 -10.82
C THR A 101 -46.16 15.66 -12.21
N ARG A 102 -45.34 15.45 -13.25
CA ARG A 102 -45.61 15.90 -14.62
C ARG A 102 -46.50 14.89 -15.34
N THR A 103 -47.70 15.30 -15.74
CA THR A 103 -48.70 14.43 -16.40
C THR A 103 -48.57 14.35 -17.92
N THR A 104 -47.50 14.90 -18.50
CA THR A 104 -47.23 14.90 -19.95
C THR A 104 -47.04 13.48 -20.50
N ASP A 105 -47.55 13.20 -21.70
CA ASP A 105 -47.42 11.88 -22.34
C ASP A 105 -45.98 11.40 -22.50
N THR A 106 -45.05 12.34 -22.74
CA THR A 106 -43.61 12.02 -22.82
C THR A 106 -43.05 11.50 -21.50
N GLN A 107 -43.55 11.99 -20.36
CA GLN A 107 -43.10 11.54 -19.04
C GLN A 107 -43.71 10.17 -18.72
N ARG A 108 -45.00 9.95 -19.03
CA ARG A 108 -45.65 8.64 -18.85
C ARG A 108 -44.96 7.55 -19.65
N LYS A 109 -44.63 7.81 -20.92
CA LYS A 109 -43.87 6.88 -21.76
C LYS A 109 -42.49 6.54 -21.17
N LYS A 110 -41.80 7.50 -20.55
CA LYS A 110 -40.51 7.27 -19.89
C LYS A 110 -40.65 6.41 -18.63
N GLU A 111 -41.71 6.62 -17.86
CA GLU A 111 -42.03 5.81 -16.68
C GLU A 111 -42.43 4.38 -17.07
N GLU A 112 -43.26 4.22 -18.11
CA GLU A 112 -43.63 2.93 -18.69
C GLU A 112 -42.41 2.18 -19.22
N THR A 113 -41.55 2.84 -20.01
CA THR A 113 -40.32 2.23 -20.55
C THR A 113 -39.39 1.77 -19.42
N PHE A 114 -39.21 2.62 -18.40
CA PHE A 114 -38.38 2.26 -17.24
C PHE A 114 -38.98 1.07 -16.47
N CYS A 115 -40.30 1.06 -16.25
CA CYS A 115 -40.99 -0.06 -15.60
C CYS A 115 -40.88 -1.37 -16.38
N ASP A 116 -40.90 -1.30 -17.71
CA ASP A 116 -40.72 -2.46 -18.58
C ASP A 116 -39.30 -3.03 -18.52
N GLU A 117 -38.28 -2.15 -18.46
CA GLU A 117 -36.85 -2.53 -18.34
C GLU A 117 -36.48 -3.04 -16.93
N LEU A 118 -37.29 -2.74 -15.91
CA LEU A 118 -37.03 -3.19 -14.54
C LEU A 118 -37.04 -4.72 -14.41
N GLU A 119 -37.84 -5.41 -15.22
CA GLU A 119 -37.95 -6.88 -15.19
C GLU A 119 -36.88 -7.60 -16.02
N ASP A 120 -36.13 -6.84 -16.83
CA ASP A 120 -35.07 -7.36 -17.67
C ASP A 120 -33.82 -7.73 -16.85
N LEU A 121 -32.98 -8.57 -17.45
CA LEU A 121 -31.72 -9.01 -16.86
C LEU A 121 -30.79 -7.83 -16.61
N PHE A 122 -30.28 -7.72 -15.39
CA PHE A 122 -29.16 -6.82 -15.11
C PHE A 122 -27.86 -7.43 -15.65
N ASP A 123 -27.63 -7.28 -16.95
CA ASP A 123 -26.56 -7.98 -17.66
C ASP A 123 -25.18 -7.43 -17.31
N VAL A 124 -24.39 -8.25 -16.62
CA VAL A 124 -23.00 -7.96 -16.26
C VAL A 124 -22.01 -8.93 -16.91
N PHE A 125 -22.43 -9.65 -17.95
CA PHE A 125 -21.59 -10.60 -18.68
C PHE A 125 -20.35 -9.93 -19.29
N HIS A 126 -19.20 -10.60 -19.21
CA HIS A 126 -17.95 -10.09 -19.76
C HIS A 126 -17.86 -10.27 -21.29
N PRO A 127 -17.77 -9.19 -22.11
CA PRO A 127 -17.84 -9.30 -23.58
C PRO A 127 -16.77 -10.18 -24.23
N LYS A 128 -15.56 -10.23 -23.66
CA LYS A 128 -14.46 -11.09 -24.15
C LYS A 128 -14.55 -12.55 -23.65
N ALA A 129 -15.50 -12.88 -22.78
CA ALA A 129 -15.64 -14.20 -22.18
C ALA A 129 -16.50 -15.18 -23.01
N MET A 130 -16.95 -14.78 -24.20
CA MET A 130 -17.59 -15.70 -25.16
C MET A 130 -16.68 -16.89 -25.50
N GLN A 131 -15.36 -16.71 -25.46
CA GLN A 131 -14.35 -17.75 -25.67
C GLN A 131 -14.11 -18.63 -24.41
N LEU A 132 -14.52 -18.17 -23.22
CA LEU A 132 -14.32 -18.87 -21.94
C LEU A 132 -15.52 -19.77 -21.56
N LEU A 133 -16.73 -19.43 -22.01
CA LEU A 133 -17.89 -20.31 -21.90
C LEU A 133 -17.74 -21.45 -22.92
N THR A 134 -17.02 -22.51 -22.59
CA THR A 134 -16.86 -23.70 -23.45
C THR A 134 -18.06 -24.65 -23.40
N ILE A 135 -18.91 -24.49 -22.37
CA ILE A 135 -20.10 -25.31 -22.11
C ILE A 135 -21.31 -24.72 -22.85
N GLU A 136 -21.97 -25.52 -23.68
CA GLU A 136 -23.08 -25.09 -24.54
C GLU A 136 -24.34 -24.81 -23.72
N GLU A 137 -24.55 -25.54 -22.63
CA GLU A 137 -25.66 -25.39 -21.70
C GLU A 137 -25.62 -24.05 -20.94
N ASP A 138 -24.44 -23.59 -20.53
CA ASP A 138 -24.28 -22.30 -19.84
C ASP A 138 -24.52 -21.12 -20.81
N ARG A 139 -24.18 -21.29 -22.10
CA ARG A 139 -24.50 -20.33 -23.17
C ARG A 139 -26.01 -20.28 -23.44
N ALA A 140 -26.66 -21.44 -23.52
CA ALA A 140 -28.10 -21.53 -23.71
C ALA A 140 -28.87 -20.94 -22.50
N PHE A 141 -28.37 -21.17 -21.28
CA PHE A 141 -28.92 -20.57 -20.07
C PHE A 141 -28.79 -19.04 -20.09
N LEU A 142 -27.62 -18.48 -20.42
CA LEU A 142 -27.45 -17.02 -20.53
C LEU A 142 -28.34 -16.41 -21.62
N ALA A 143 -28.49 -17.08 -22.76
CA ALA A 143 -29.41 -16.65 -23.82
C ALA A 143 -30.87 -16.61 -23.31
N ALA A 144 -31.30 -17.65 -22.60
CA ALA A 144 -32.64 -17.72 -22.00
C ALA A 144 -32.85 -16.69 -20.87
N GLN A 145 -31.79 -16.25 -20.18
CA GLN A 145 -31.86 -15.16 -19.20
C GLN A 145 -31.98 -13.78 -19.87
N ARG A 146 -31.50 -13.60 -21.11
CA ARG A 146 -31.60 -12.33 -21.84
C ARG A 146 -32.95 -12.09 -22.52
N GLU A 147 -33.77 -13.12 -22.65
CA GLU A 147 -35.14 -13.01 -23.15
C GLU A 147 -36.06 -12.34 -22.11
N LYS A 148 -37.08 -11.60 -22.58
CA LYS A 148 -38.13 -11.05 -21.70
C LYS A 148 -38.73 -12.15 -20.84
N GLY A 149 -38.72 -11.94 -19.51
CA GLY A 149 -39.21 -12.90 -18.52
C GLY A 149 -38.17 -13.91 -17.99
N ARG A 150 -36.89 -13.81 -18.40
CA ARG A 150 -35.75 -14.57 -17.84
C ARG A 150 -36.03 -16.09 -17.71
N ARG A 151 -36.52 -16.74 -18.78
CA ARG A 151 -37.14 -18.08 -18.73
C ARG A 151 -36.26 -19.22 -18.18
N GLY A 152 -34.94 -19.06 -18.10
CA GLY A 152 -34.04 -20.08 -17.55
C GLY A 152 -34.10 -20.18 -16.01
N VAL A 153 -33.88 -21.37 -15.46
CA VAL A 153 -33.86 -21.61 -13.99
C VAL A 153 -32.67 -22.50 -13.64
N MET A 154 -31.91 -22.14 -12.60
CA MET A 154 -30.82 -22.96 -12.06
C MET A 154 -31.40 -24.19 -11.34
N ALA A 155 -31.37 -25.38 -11.94
CA ALA A 155 -31.93 -26.63 -11.38
C ALA A 155 -30.87 -27.55 -10.72
N GLY A 156 -31.27 -28.34 -9.72
CA GLY A 156 -30.40 -29.12 -8.82
C GLY A 156 -29.60 -30.31 -9.39
N VAL A 157 -29.46 -30.43 -10.72
CA VAL A 157 -28.68 -31.50 -11.38
C VAL A 157 -27.16 -31.22 -11.32
N ASP A 158 -26.76 -29.98 -11.04
CA ASP A 158 -25.37 -29.52 -10.99
C ASP A 158 -24.50 -30.14 -9.89
N LYS A 159 -25.07 -30.69 -8.81
CA LYS A 159 -24.29 -31.31 -7.73
C LYS A 159 -23.59 -32.60 -8.16
N LYS A 160 -24.20 -33.40 -9.06
CA LYS A 160 -23.60 -34.65 -9.54
C LYS A 160 -22.49 -34.41 -10.55
N ILE A 161 -22.63 -33.39 -11.40
CA ILE A 161 -21.62 -33.00 -12.39
C ILE A 161 -20.43 -32.32 -11.70
N ALA A 162 -20.67 -31.45 -10.71
CA ALA A 162 -19.58 -30.87 -9.91
C ALA A 162 -18.76 -31.94 -9.15
N CYS A 163 -19.41 -32.98 -8.62
CA CYS A 163 -18.73 -34.08 -7.94
C CYS A 163 -17.97 -35.00 -8.92
N SER A 164 -18.49 -35.21 -10.14
CA SER A 164 -17.79 -36.00 -11.16
C SER A 164 -16.59 -35.26 -11.76
N ILE A 165 -16.68 -33.94 -11.96
CA ILE A 165 -15.56 -33.09 -12.41
C ILE A 165 -14.49 -33.01 -11.32
N LYS A 166 -14.87 -32.80 -10.06
CA LYS A 166 -13.92 -32.79 -8.93
C LYS A 166 -13.17 -34.12 -8.80
N ARG A 167 -13.86 -35.26 -8.97
CA ARG A 167 -13.21 -36.59 -9.01
C ARG A 167 -12.30 -36.78 -10.23
N ARG A 168 -12.60 -36.15 -11.36
CA ARG A 168 -11.80 -36.22 -12.60
C ARG A 168 -10.57 -35.32 -12.53
N GLU A 169 -10.67 -34.17 -11.87
CA GLU A 169 -9.54 -33.28 -11.55
C GLU A 169 -8.64 -33.90 -10.48
N GLU A 170 -9.21 -34.51 -9.43
CA GLU A 170 -8.46 -35.27 -8.42
C GLU A 170 -7.77 -36.50 -9.03
N SER A 171 -8.42 -37.19 -9.99
CA SER A 171 -7.79 -38.29 -10.72
C SER A 171 -6.67 -37.80 -11.64
N LYS A 172 -6.84 -36.68 -12.36
CA LYS A 172 -5.79 -36.08 -13.19
C LYS A 172 -4.61 -35.57 -12.35
N SER A 173 -4.86 -34.99 -11.18
CA SER A 173 -3.81 -34.62 -10.21
C SER A 173 -3.09 -35.84 -9.64
N LYS A 174 -3.80 -36.93 -9.33
CA LYS A 174 -3.18 -38.19 -8.88
C LYS A 174 -2.36 -38.86 -9.98
N GLN A 175 -2.83 -38.80 -11.23
CA GLN A 175 -2.13 -39.36 -12.38
C GLN A 175 -0.88 -38.53 -12.73
N SER A 176 -0.92 -37.19 -12.61
CA SER A 176 0.27 -36.34 -12.79
C SER A 176 1.28 -36.49 -11.63
N LEU A 177 0.82 -36.71 -10.40
CA LEU A 177 1.67 -37.03 -9.25
C LEU A 177 2.33 -38.42 -9.40
N GLN A 178 1.60 -39.43 -9.87
CA GLN A 178 2.18 -40.75 -10.16
C GLN A 178 3.15 -40.72 -11.34
N GLN A 179 2.86 -39.92 -12.38
CA GLN A 179 3.76 -39.77 -13.53
C GLN A 179 5.04 -39.02 -13.12
N ASN A 180 4.95 -37.99 -12.27
CA ASN A 180 6.12 -37.30 -11.70
C ASN A 180 6.92 -38.17 -10.73
N GLN A 181 6.27 -39.04 -9.94
CA GLN A 181 6.96 -40.00 -9.07
C GLN A 181 7.65 -41.12 -9.86
N ALA A 182 7.02 -41.63 -10.93
CA ALA A 182 7.63 -42.61 -11.84
C ALA A 182 8.80 -42.01 -12.64
N SER A 183 8.71 -40.74 -13.06
CA SER A 183 9.82 -40.01 -13.69
C SER A 183 11.01 -39.80 -12.74
N SER A 184 10.77 -39.58 -11.43
CA SER A 184 11.85 -39.45 -10.45
C SER A 184 12.51 -40.78 -10.06
N ALA A 185 11.77 -41.90 -10.17
CA ALA A 185 12.29 -43.23 -9.86
C ALA A 185 13.11 -43.83 -11.01
N LEU A 186 12.85 -43.45 -12.27
CA LEU A 186 13.60 -43.90 -13.44
C LEU A 186 14.89 -43.09 -13.68
N GLU A 187 15.04 -41.92 -13.04
CA GLU A 187 16.24 -41.07 -13.18
C GLU A 187 17.42 -41.52 -12.29
N TYR A 188 17.25 -42.59 -11.49
CA TYR A 188 18.29 -43.15 -10.63
C TYR A 188 18.94 -44.45 -11.14
N ASP A 189 18.45 -45.03 -12.24
CA ASP A 189 18.90 -46.38 -12.68
C ASP A 189 19.42 -46.47 -14.14
N GLU A 190 19.51 -45.37 -14.89
CA GLU A 190 20.07 -45.38 -16.26
C GLU A 190 21.43 -44.65 -16.35
N LEU A 191 22.29 -44.92 -15.37
CA LEU A 191 23.74 -44.71 -15.44
C LEU A 191 24.41 -46.07 -15.66
N GLY A 192 24.15 -46.68 -16.81
CA GLY A 192 24.72 -47.97 -17.15
C GLY A 192 24.48 -48.36 -18.61
N SER A 193 25.54 -48.20 -19.42
CA SER A 193 25.81 -48.93 -20.66
C SER A 193 25.38 -48.28 -22.01
N SER A 194 26.42 -47.95 -22.82
CA SER A 194 26.60 -48.17 -24.29
C SER A 194 25.51 -47.75 -25.28
N SER A 195 25.72 -47.36 -26.54
CA SER A 195 26.85 -47.19 -27.46
C SER A 195 26.29 -46.49 -28.72
N GLU A 196 27.19 -46.09 -29.62
CA GLU A 196 26.98 -45.56 -30.97
C GLU A 196 25.86 -46.24 -31.80
N THR A 197 25.18 -45.48 -32.67
CA THR A 197 25.04 -45.79 -34.11
C THR A 197 24.35 -44.66 -34.86
N GLU A 198 24.88 -44.35 -36.05
CA GLU A 198 24.32 -43.45 -37.07
C GLU A 198 23.16 -44.11 -37.83
N ALA A 199 22.23 -43.32 -38.38
CA ALA A 199 21.64 -43.57 -39.70
C ALA A 199 20.93 -42.33 -40.28
N GLN A 200 21.16 -42.13 -41.58
CA GLN A 200 20.78 -41.02 -42.43
C GLN A 200 19.29 -41.04 -42.86
N SER A 201 18.76 -39.89 -43.30
CA SER A 201 17.95 -39.86 -44.54
C SER A 201 17.98 -38.49 -45.21
N SER A 202 17.98 -38.58 -46.53
CA SER A 202 18.34 -37.63 -47.59
C SER A 202 17.23 -36.67 -48.02
N SER A 203 17.60 -35.50 -48.52
CA SER A 203 16.98 -34.95 -49.75
C SER A 203 17.97 -34.09 -50.54
N SER A 204 17.83 -34.22 -51.86
CA SER A 204 18.79 -33.98 -52.93
C SER A 204 18.67 -32.62 -53.62
N SER A 205 19.78 -32.06 -54.10
CA SER A 205 19.93 -31.62 -55.50
C SER A 205 21.35 -31.11 -55.83
N SER A 206 21.98 -31.83 -56.76
CA SER A 206 23.21 -31.56 -57.53
C SER A 206 22.99 -30.37 -58.49
N THR A 207 23.93 -29.57 -59.00
CA THR A 207 25.26 -29.76 -59.65
C THR A 207 25.95 -28.36 -59.68
N SER A 208 27.27 -28.14 -59.70
CA SER A 208 28.25 -28.56 -60.70
C SER A 208 29.69 -28.19 -60.25
N SER A 209 30.58 -29.17 -60.41
CA SER A 209 32.02 -29.16 -60.72
C SER A 209 32.90 -27.90 -60.50
N LEU A 210 33.96 -28.02 -59.69
CA LEU A 210 35.35 -28.25 -60.15
C LEU A 210 36.35 -28.38 -58.98
N ALA A 211 37.04 -29.54 -58.97
CA ALA A 211 38.44 -29.82 -58.56
C ALA A 211 39.05 -29.20 -57.26
N ILE A 212 38.91 -29.96 -56.17
CA ILE A 212 39.95 -30.48 -55.24
C ILE A 212 41.36 -29.82 -55.28
N SER A 213 41.77 -29.26 -54.14
CA SER A 213 42.91 -29.81 -53.37
C SER A 213 42.93 -29.34 -51.91
N PRO A 214 43.48 -30.17 -50.99
CA PRO A 214 42.99 -30.29 -49.63
C PRO A 214 43.91 -29.64 -48.60
N VAL A 215 43.34 -28.98 -47.59
CA VAL A 215 43.99 -28.87 -46.28
C VAL A 215 43.00 -29.23 -45.19
N VAL A 216 43.26 -30.37 -44.59
CA VAL A 216 42.68 -30.84 -43.34
C VAL A 216 43.11 -29.90 -42.21
N SER A 217 42.15 -29.31 -41.51
CA SER A 217 42.14 -29.41 -40.04
C SER A 217 40.70 -29.19 -39.56
N SER A 218 39.98 -30.28 -39.32
CA SER A 218 38.81 -30.24 -38.45
C SER A 218 39.30 -29.97 -37.03
N SER A 219 39.45 -28.68 -36.67
CA SER A 219 39.67 -28.32 -35.27
C SER A 219 38.45 -28.77 -34.49
N LYS A 220 38.57 -29.89 -33.75
CA LYS A 220 37.59 -30.28 -32.73
C LYS A 220 37.30 -29.03 -31.90
N ARG A 221 36.07 -28.50 -31.95
CA ARG A 221 35.68 -27.35 -31.12
C ARG A 221 35.97 -27.76 -29.67
N LYS A 222 36.98 -27.16 -29.05
CA LYS A 222 37.28 -27.38 -27.63
C LYS A 222 36.01 -27.04 -26.86
N ARG A 223 35.46 -28.02 -26.13
CA ARG A 223 34.28 -27.80 -25.31
C ARG A 223 34.69 -26.89 -24.17
N ALA A 224 34.04 -25.74 -24.02
CA ALA A 224 34.27 -24.85 -22.90
C ALA A 224 34.08 -25.60 -21.56
N THR A 225 34.99 -25.40 -20.61
CA THR A 225 34.97 -26.08 -19.31
C THR A 225 34.97 -25.11 -18.13
N LEU A 226 35.40 -23.86 -18.33
CA LEU A 226 35.56 -22.91 -17.24
C LEU A 226 34.20 -22.28 -16.84
N LYS A 227 33.70 -22.63 -15.64
CA LYS A 227 32.49 -22.01 -15.08
C LYS A 227 32.84 -20.67 -14.42
N VAL A 228 32.43 -19.57 -15.05
CA VAL A 228 32.75 -18.20 -14.57
C VAL A 228 31.60 -17.49 -13.86
N ILE A 229 30.37 -17.96 -14.05
CA ILE A 229 29.20 -17.39 -13.37
C ILE A 229 29.17 -17.95 -11.95
N THR A 230 29.65 -17.18 -10.98
CA THR A 230 29.65 -17.50 -9.54
C THR A 230 28.46 -16.86 -8.83
N PRO A 231 28.11 -17.29 -7.59
CA PRO A 231 27.07 -16.62 -6.79
C PRO A 231 27.33 -15.14 -6.58
N GLU A 232 28.57 -14.75 -6.30
CA GLU A 232 28.96 -13.35 -6.10
C GLU A 232 28.80 -12.52 -7.38
N LEU A 233 29.32 -13.02 -8.52
CA LEU A 233 29.16 -12.33 -9.81
C LEU A 233 27.67 -12.20 -10.19
N SER A 234 26.89 -13.26 -10.03
CA SER A 234 25.44 -13.23 -10.26
C SER A 234 24.76 -12.14 -9.44
N SER A 235 25.09 -12.05 -8.15
CA SER A 235 24.49 -11.09 -7.22
C SER A 235 24.85 -9.64 -7.56
N THR A 236 26.08 -9.38 -7.99
CA THR A 236 26.51 -8.05 -8.47
C THR A 236 25.79 -7.65 -9.76
N LEU A 237 25.65 -8.57 -10.71
CA LEU A 237 24.90 -8.35 -11.95
C LEU A 237 23.41 -8.09 -11.67
N ASP A 238 22.85 -8.82 -10.71
CA ASP A 238 21.46 -8.66 -10.26
C ASP A 238 21.24 -7.29 -9.61
N ARG A 239 22.08 -6.90 -8.64
CA ARG A 239 22.02 -5.58 -7.99
C ARG A 239 22.08 -4.41 -8.97
N THR A 240 22.89 -4.54 -10.01
CA THR A 240 23.08 -3.49 -11.04
C THR A 240 22.01 -3.53 -12.13
N GLY A 241 21.08 -4.48 -12.09
CA GLY A 241 19.99 -4.57 -13.06
C GLY A 241 20.42 -5.06 -14.45
N ILE A 242 21.57 -5.73 -14.55
CA ILE A 242 22.14 -6.17 -15.82
C ILE A 242 21.40 -7.42 -16.33
N SER A 243 20.87 -7.34 -17.56
CA SER A 243 20.17 -8.44 -18.23
C SER A 243 21.07 -9.65 -18.48
N HIS A 244 20.51 -10.84 -18.66
CA HIS A 244 21.30 -12.05 -19.00
C HIS A 244 22.15 -11.88 -20.27
N ARG A 245 21.61 -11.20 -21.30
CA ARG A 245 22.34 -10.93 -22.55
C ARG A 245 23.46 -9.91 -22.36
N SER A 246 23.22 -8.87 -21.57
CA SER A 246 24.23 -7.86 -21.24
C SER A 246 25.34 -8.47 -20.39
N ALA A 247 24.99 -9.31 -19.41
CA ALA A 247 25.96 -10.04 -18.59
C ALA A 247 26.87 -10.93 -19.46
N LEU A 248 26.30 -11.64 -20.44
CA LEU A 248 27.07 -12.43 -21.40
C LEU A 248 28.14 -11.58 -22.10
N ARG A 249 27.74 -10.43 -22.66
CA ARG A 249 28.65 -9.52 -23.37
C ARG A 249 29.75 -8.97 -22.45
N ILE A 250 29.36 -8.53 -21.25
CA ILE A 250 30.28 -7.96 -20.27
C ILE A 250 31.31 -9.00 -19.84
N VAL A 251 30.88 -10.18 -19.41
CA VAL A 251 31.81 -11.22 -18.92
C VAL A 251 32.74 -11.68 -20.04
N SER A 252 32.23 -11.84 -21.26
CA SER A 252 33.05 -12.21 -22.43
C SER A 252 34.11 -11.14 -22.76
N ALA A 253 33.74 -9.87 -22.79
CA ALA A 253 34.67 -8.77 -23.07
C ALA A 253 35.70 -8.58 -21.95
N THR A 254 35.29 -8.71 -20.69
CA THR A 254 36.18 -8.66 -19.54
C THR A 254 37.19 -9.81 -19.57
N ALA A 255 36.76 -11.03 -19.89
CA ALA A 255 37.66 -12.18 -20.00
C ALA A 255 38.73 -11.97 -21.08
N ALA A 256 38.34 -11.49 -22.27
CA ALA A 256 39.27 -11.16 -23.33
C ALA A 256 40.27 -10.07 -22.91
N SER A 257 39.80 -9.04 -22.19
CA SER A 257 40.64 -7.95 -21.69
C SER A 257 41.65 -8.42 -20.62
N LEU A 258 41.32 -9.49 -19.89
CA LEU A 258 42.19 -10.13 -18.90
C LEU A 258 43.10 -11.21 -19.50
N GLY A 259 43.08 -11.41 -20.82
CA GLY A 259 43.91 -12.40 -21.51
C GLY A 259 43.36 -13.83 -21.55
N HIS A 260 42.10 -14.04 -21.18
CA HIS A 260 41.43 -15.34 -21.31
C HIS A 260 40.70 -15.45 -22.65
N ASP A 261 40.74 -16.63 -23.30
CA ASP A 261 39.94 -16.92 -24.49
C ASP A 261 38.45 -17.09 -24.10
N PRO A 262 37.52 -16.24 -24.58
CA PRO A 262 36.10 -16.38 -24.29
C PRO A 262 35.50 -17.72 -24.74
N MET A 263 36.10 -18.43 -25.70
CA MET A 263 35.63 -19.73 -26.17
C MET A 263 35.89 -20.86 -25.17
N GLU A 264 36.78 -20.67 -24.20
CA GLU A 264 37.04 -21.63 -23.13
C GLU A 264 36.04 -21.51 -21.96
N LEU A 265 35.25 -20.43 -21.94
CA LEU A 265 34.29 -20.13 -20.89
C LEU A 265 32.93 -20.77 -21.17
N VAL A 266 32.33 -21.38 -20.15
CA VAL A 266 30.95 -21.89 -20.24
C VAL A 266 29.99 -20.70 -20.19
N LEU A 267 29.84 -20.02 -21.33
CA LEU A 267 29.20 -18.72 -21.43
C LEU A 267 28.24 -18.69 -22.62
N ASN A 268 26.99 -19.07 -22.38
CA ASN A 268 25.88 -18.86 -23.31
C ASN A 268 24.66 -18.32 -22.55
N TYR A 269 23.67 -17.82 -23.29
CA TYR A 269 22.48 -17.20 -22.69
C TYR A 269 21.78 -18.11 -21.69
N GLU A 270 21.56 -19.37 -22.05
CA GLU A 270 20.80 -20.32 -21.25
C GLU A 270 21.56 -20.72 -19.99
N THR A 271 22.87 -20.95 -20.10
CA THR A 271 23.72 -21.21 -18.93
C THR A 271 23.73 -20.02 -17.96
N VAL A 272 23.88 -18.78 -18.45
CA VAL A 272 23.85 -17.58 -17.61
C VAL A 272 22.48 -17.42 -16.93
N ARG A 273 21.40 -17.67 -17.67
CA ARG A 273 20.02 -17.59 -17.16
C ARG A 273 19.79 -18.60 -16.03
N THR A 274 20.12 -19.86 -16.28
CA THR A 274 19.89 -20.97 -15.35
C THR A 274 20.78 -20.86 -14.12
N LEU A 275 22.08 -20.61 -14.26
CA LEU A 275 22.98 -20.43 -13.11
C LEU A 275 22.58 -19.25 -12.24
N ARG A 276 22.19 -18.11 -12.84
CA ARG A 276 21.66 -16.96 -12.06
C ARG A 276 20.37 -17.30 -11.33
N ALA A 277 19.48 -18.10 -11.92
CA ALA A 277 18.24 -18.53 -11.27
C ALA A 277 18.51 -19.47 -10.08
N THR A 278 19.43 -20.42 -10.25
CA THR A 278 19.89 -21.34 -9.20
C THR A 278 20.56 -20.57 -8.06
N HIS A 279 21.49 -19.65 -8.37
CA HIS A 279 22.17 -18.85 -7.35
C HIS A 279 21.19 -17.97 -6.57
N ARG A 280 20.24 -17.30 -7.25
CA ARG A 280 19.21 -16.50 -6.57
C ARG A 280 18.40 -17.32 -5.59
N SER A 281 17.95 -18.52 -5.98
CA SER A 281 17.19 -19.40 -5.11
C SER A 281 18.01 -19.90 -3.92
N GLY A 282 19.27 -20.30 -4.15
CA GLY A 282 20.16 -20.75 -3.08
C GLY A 282 20.47 -19.65 -2.06
N ILE A 283 20.82 -18.46 -2.54
CA ILE A 283 21.11 -17.29 -1.67
C ILE A 283 19.86 -16.86 -0.92
N ALA A 284 18.68 -16.81 -1.56
CA ALA A 284 17.45 -16.42 -0.89
C ALA A 284 17.07 -17.42 0.22
N LYS A 285 17.29 -18.72 -0.02
CA LYS A 285 17.10 -19.76 0.99
C LYS A 285 18.07 -19.57 2.18
N GLU A 286 19.36 -19.37 1.90
CA GLU A 286 20.38 -19.12 2.93
C GLU A 286 20.07 -17.87 3.77
N ILE A 287 19.69 -16.76 3.11
CA ILE A 287 19.27 -15.52 3.78
C ILE A 287 18.12 -15.80 4.77
N LYS A 288 17.16 -16.61 4.35
CA LYS A 288 15.98 -16.94 5.14
C LYS A 288 16.32 -17.84 6.33
N GLU A 289 17.08 -18.90 6.10
CA GLU A 289 17.55 -19.81 7.16
C GLU A 289 18.40 -19.08 8.21
N ASN A 290 19.22 -18.12 7.78
CA ASN A 290 20.08 -17.32 8.66
C ASN A 290 19.32 -16.20 9.39
N PHE A 291 18.10 -15.86 8.98
CA PHE A 291 17.32 -14.80 9.60
C PHE A 291 16.51 -15.33 10.79
N GLN A 292 17.15 -15.38 11.96
CA GLN A 292 16.57 -15.89 13.21
C GLN A 292 16.58 -14.79 14.28
N PRO A 293 15.67 -13.79 14.19
CA PRO A 293 15.64 -12.69 15.14
C PRO A 293 15.19 -13.16 16.52
N SER A 294 15.94 -12.78 17.56
CA SER A 294 15.54 -12.99 18.97
C SER A 294 14.77 -11.79 19.55
N GLU A 295 14.81 -10.66 18.85
CA GLU A 295 14.18 -9.41 19.28
C GLU A 295 12.69 -9.33 18.91
N VAL A 296 12.02 -8.36 19.51
CA VAL A 296 10.65 -7.99 19.15
C VAL A 296 10.66 -7.24 17.82
N LEU A 297 9.74 -7.59 16.93
CA LEU A 297 9.63 -7.03 15.59
C LEU A 297 8.37 -6.20 15.41
N THR A 298 8.50 -5.18 14.57
CA THR A 298 7.39 -4.45 13.94
C THR A 298 7.27 -4.92 12.51
N VAL A 299 6.07 -5.32 12.07
CA VAL A 299 5.81 -5.60 10.65
C VAL A 299 5.30 -4.33 9.96
N HIS A 300 5.87 -4.05 8.80
CA HIS A 300 5.59 -2.89 7.95
C HIS A 300 4.98 -3.36 6.65
N TRP A 301 3.97 -2.65 6.14
CA TRP A 301 3.50 -2.88 4.79
C TRP A 301 3.02 -1.64 4.07
N ASP A 302 3.23 -1.62 2.76
CA ASP A 302 2.76 -0.56 1.86
C ASP A 302 2.40 -1.15 0.49
N GLY A 303 1.40 -0.56 -0.16
CA GLY A 303 0.80 -1.07 -1.39
C GLY A 303 1.07 -0.18 -2.60
N LYS A 304 1.24 -0.81 -3.77
CA LYS A 304 1.29 -0.07 -5.04
C LYS A 304 0.75 -0.88 -6.20
N ILE A 305 -0.07 -0.22 -7.02
CA ILE A 305 -0.52 -0.75 -8.30
C ILE A 305 0.65 -0.69 -9.30
N MET A 306 1.01 -1.84 -9.86
CA MET A 306 2.08 -1.98 -10.84
C MET A 306 1.64 -2.88 -12.00
N PRO A 307 2.18 -2.69 -13.21
CA PRO A 307 1.91 -3.62 -14.31
C PRO A 307 2.56 -4.98 -14.01
N ASP A 308 1.88 -6.06 -14.31
CA ASP A 308 2.45 -7.41 -14.34
C ASP A 308 3.18 -7.68 -15.67
N GLU A 309 3.58 -8.94 -15.88
CA GLU A 309 4.32 -9.37 -17.07
C GLU A 309 3.48 -9.33 -18.34
N GLN A 310 2.16 -9.38 -18.20
CA GLN A 310 1.16 -9.30 -19.25
C GLN A 310 0.68 -7.84 -19.46
N GLY A 311 1.17 -6.91 -18.63
CA GLY A 311 0.82 -5.49 -18.66
C GLY A 311 -0.47 -5.14 -17.91
N ALA A 312 -1.08 -6.09 -17.21
CA ALA A 312 -2.26 -5.85 -16.38
C ALA A 312 -1.85 -5.17 -15.07
N SER A 313 -2.65 -4.20 -14.62
CA SER A 313 -2.45 -3.54 -13.34
C SER A 313 -2.79 -4.49 -12.19
N VAL A 314 -1.78 -4.82 -11.37
CA VAL A 314 -1.91 -5.65 -10.18
C VAL A 314 -1.52 -4.88 -8.94
N ASP A 315 -2.24 -5.13 -7.85
CA ASP A 315 -1.83 -4.68 -6.52
C ASP A 315 -0.64 -5.52 -6.06
N ARG A 316 0.44 -4.85 -5.64
CA ARG A 316 1.53 -5.50 -4.91
C ARG A 316 1.71 -4.83 -3.56
N ILE A 317 2.10 -5.61 -2.57
CA ILE A 317 2.34 -5.13 -1.22
C ILE A 317 3.78 -5.44 -0.84
N ALA A 318 4.56 -4.46 -0.43
CA ALA A 318 5.84 -4.71 0.20
C ALA A 318 5.62 -5.05 1.67
N ILE A 319 6.22 -6.14 2.15
CA ILE A 319 6.12 -6.60 3.53
C ILE A 319 7.53 -6.68 4.10
N LEU A 320 7.78 -5.91 5.15
CA LEU A 320 9.08 -5.86 5.83
C LEU A 320 8.90 -6.01 7.34
N VAL A 321 9.97 -6.35 8.03
CA VAL A 321 10.04 -6.29 9.49
C VAL A 321 11.20 -5.38 9.92
N SER A 322 11.03 -4.73 11.06
CA SER A 322 12.09 -3.99 11.73
C SER A 322 12.16 -4.30 13.22
N GLY A 323 13.37 -4.28 13.76
CA GLY A 323 13.70 -4.35 15.18
C GLY A 323 14.67 -3.24 15.57
N ILE A 324 15.34 -3.37 16.71
CA ILE A 324 16.30 -2.38 17.23
C ILE A 324 17.44 -2.17 16.23
N ASN A 325 18.01 -3.27 15.71
CA ASN A 325 19.17 -3.23 14.82
C ASN A 325 18.95 -4.00 13.50
N THR A 326 17.70 -4.36 13.22
CA THR A 326 17.35 -5.23 12.11
C THR A 326 16.30 -4.57 11.24
N GLU A 327 16.48 -4.66 9.93
CA GLU A 327 15.45 -4.40 8.94
C GLU A 327 15.54 -5.49 7.89
N LYS A 328 14.40 -6.05 7.49
CA LYS A 328 14.36 -7.16 6.55
C LYS A 328 13.12 -7.14 5.67
N LEU A 329 13.31 -7.20 4.35
CA LEU A 329 12.25 -7.49 3.40
C LEU A 329 11.86 -8.97 3.47
N LEU A 330 10.59 -9.24 3.73
CA LEU A 330 10.04 -10.59 3.68
C LEU A 330 9.61 -10.96 2.26
N GLY A 331 9.00 -10.01 1.56
CA GLY A 331 8.58 -10.20 0.18
C GLY A 331 7.76 -9.05 -0.37
N VAL A 332 7.46 -9.13 -1.66
CA VAL A 332 6.56 -8.21 -2.36
C VAL A 332 5.52 -8.98 -3.19
N PRO A 333 4.61 -9.73 -2.54
CA PRO A 333 3.64 -10.57 -3.25
C PRO A 333 2.64 -9.74 -4.07
N LYS A 334 2.11 -10.37 -5.12
CA LYS A 334 0.91 -9.89 -5.82
C LYS A 334 -0.32 -10.17 -4.97
N LEU A 335 -1.26 -9.24 -4.95
CA LEU A 335 -2.56 -9.40 -4.31
C LEU A 335 -3.65 -9.60 -5.36
N LEU A 336 -4.68 -10.38 -4.99
CA LEU A 336 -5.90 -10.53 -5.78
C LEU A 336 -6.76 -9.26 -5.75
N SER A 337 -6.67 -8.49 -4.66
CA SER A 337 -7.32 -7.18 -4.47
C SER A 337 -6.59 -6.38 -3.40
N GLY A 338 -6.73 -5.05 -3.41
CA GLY A 338 -6.26 -4.16 -2.32
C GLY A 338 -7.13 -4.15 -1.05
N THR A 339 -7.85 -5.23 -0.76
CA THR A 339 -8.72 -5.31 0.44
C THR A 339 -7.91 -5.62 1.70
N GLY A 340 -8.42 -5.22 2.88
CA GLY A 340 -7.77 -5.52 4.15
C GLY A 340 -7.57 -7.02 4.40
N GLN A 341 -8.51 -7.86 3.96
CA GLN A 341 -8.39 -9.32 4.02
C GLN A 341 -7.23 -9.85 3.17
N ALA A 342 -7.09 -9.38 1.93
CA ALA A 342 -6.00 -9.80 1.05
C ALA A 342 -4.64 -9.38 1.60
N ILE A 343 -4.55 -8.16 2.13
CA ILE A 343 -3.36 -7.63 2.78
C ILE A 343 -2.99 -8.48 4.01
N ALA A 344 -3.93 -8.70 4.93
CA ALA A 344 -3.69 -9.47 6.14
C ALA A 344 -3.29 -10.92 5.86
N THR A 345 -3.93 -11.56 4.86
CA THR A 345 -3.55 -12.91 4.44
C THR A 345 -2.12 -12.94 3.88
N ALA A 346 -1.73 -11.97 3.06
CA ALA A 346 -0.38 -11.90 2.50
C ALA A 346 0.69 -11.64 3.58
N VAL A 347 0.40 -10.74 4.53
CA VAL A 347 1.29 -10.45 5.66
C VAL A 347 1.43 -11.67 6.57
N SER A 348 0.33 -12.32 6.96
CA SER A 348 0.36 -13.56 7.78
C SER A 348 1.16 -14.66 7.09
N ALA A 349 0.90 -14.90 5.80
CA ALA A 349 1.63 -15.90 5.03
C ALA A 349 3.12 -15.60 4.98
N ALA A 350 3.53 -14.33 4.82
CA ALA A 350 4.95 -13.96 4.85
C ALA A 350 5.58 -14.18 6.23
N LEU A 351 4.87 -13.89 7.33
CA LEU A 351 5.38 -14.12 8.68
C LEU A 351 5.54 -15.62 8.99
N GLU A 352 4.56 -16.44 8.57
CA GLU A 352 4.60 -17.90 8.68
C GLU A 352 5.71 -18.50 7.82
N GLU A 353 5.89 -18.00 6.59
CA GLU A 353 6.91 -18.50 5.69
C GLU A 353 8.31 -18.30 6.28
N TRP A 354 8.55 -17.16 6.93
CA TRP A 354 9.82 -16.80 7.55
C TRP A 354 9.99 -17.30 8.99
N ASP A 355 8.98 -17.97 9.56
CA ASP A 355 8.98 -18.48 10.94
C ASP A 355 9.25 -17.39 12.01
N ILE A 356 8.61 -16.22 11.85
CA ILE A 356 8.80 -15.05 12.75
C ILE A 356 7.49 -14.49 13.32
N SER A 357 6.36 -15.19 13.11
CA SER A 357 5.05 -14.77 13.61
C SER A 357 5.08 -14.46 15.12
N GLU A 358 5.82 -15.26 15.89
CA GLU A 358 5.93 -15.11 17.35
C GLU A 358 6.76 -13.90 17.78
N ASN A 359 7.63 -13.36 16.93
CA ASN A 359 8.44 -12.18 17.22
C ASN A 359 7.69 -10.86 17.04
N VAL A 360 6.57 -10.85 16.30
CA VAL A 360 5.86 -9.61 15.95
C VAL A 360 5.00 -9.11 17.11
N SER A 361 5.28 -7.89 17.59
CA SER A 361 4.46 -7.22 18.62
C SER A 361 3.83 -5.91 18.14
N ALA A 362 4.22 -5.41 16.97
CA ALA A 362 3.75 -4.14 16.45
C ALA A 362 3.48 -4.19 14.94
N LEU A 363 2.56 -3.34 14.50
CA LEU A 363 2.14 -3.14 13.13
C LEU A 363 2.43 -1.69 12.72
N SER A 364 2.97 -1.46 11.53
CA SER A 364 3.20 -0.13 10.98
C SER A 364 2.65 -0.04 9.55
N PHE A 365 1.80 0.96 9.33
CA PHE A 365 0.92 1.02 8.17
C PHE A 365 0.45 2.44 7.87
N ASP A 366 0.00 2.69 6.64
CA ASP A 366 -0.75 3.90 6.29
C ASP A 366 -2.20 3.82 6.81
N THR A 367 -2.83 4.97 7.10
CA THR A 367 -4.17 4.99 7.72
C THR A 367 -5.31 4.90 6.71
N THR A 368 -5.12 4.10 5.66
CA THR A 368 -6.18 3.81 4.68
C THR A 368 -7.27 2.93 5.27
N VAL A 369 -8.48 3.00 4.71
CA VAL A 369 -9.62 2.21 5.18
C VAL A 369 -9.34 0.70 5.09
N SER A 370 -8.62 0.26 4.05
CA SER A 370 -8.17 -1.13 3.90
C SER A 370 -7.29 -1.61 5.05
N ASN A 371 -6.53 -0.72 5.68
CA ASN A 371 -5.67 -1.07 6.82
C ASN A 371 -6.39 -0.91 8.16
N THR A 372 -7.13 0.19 8.34
CA THR A 372 -7.67 0.60 9.65
C THR A 372 -9.17 0.38 9.83
N GLY A 373 -9.84 -0.29 8.88
CA GLY A 373 -11.26 -0.63 8.98
C GLY A 373 -11.56 -1.43 10.25
N HIS A 374 -12.64 -1.07 10.96
CA HIS A 374 -12.98 -1.65 12.26
C HIS A 374 -13.25 -3.17 12.21
N LEU A 375 -13.86 -3.66 11.12
CA LEU A 375 -14.22 -5.07 10.95
C LEU A 375 -13.35 -5.78 9.91
N SER A 376 -13.02 -5.07 8.83
CA SER A 376 -12.36 -5.65 7.64
C SER A 376 -10.99 -5.02 7.35
N GLY A 377 -10.47 -4.21 8.26
CA GLY A 377 -9.14 -3.63 8.16
C GLY A 377 -8.06 -4.68 8.36
N ALA A 378 -6.96 -4.58 7.62
CA ALA A 378 -5.85 -5.51 7.70
C ALA A 378 -5.31 -5.69 9.13
N CYS A 379 -5.25 -4.61 9.93
CA CYS A 379 -4.72 -4.67 11.29
C CYS A 379 -5.57 -5.56 12.21
N VAL A 380 -6.90 -5.43 12.12
CA VAL A 380 -7.84 -6.23 12.94
C VAL A 380 -7.77 -7.69 12.54
N ILE A 381 -7.73 -7.97 11.23
CA ILE A 381 -7.65 -9.34 10.71
C ILE A 381 -6.30 -9.99 11.06
N LEU A 382 -5.21 -9.22 11.09
CA LEU A 382 -3.89 -9.72 11.51
C LEU A 382 -3.85 -10.09 12.99
N GLU A 383 -4.42 -9.26 13.88
CA GLU A 383 -4.54 -9.61 15.30
C GLU A 383 -5.36 -10.90 15.50
N GLN A 384 -6.45 -11.07 14.73
CA GLN A 384 -7.25 -12.31 14.76
C GLN A 384 -6.46 -13.53 14.27
N LYS A 385 -5.69 -13.38 13.19
CA LYS A 385 -4.86 -14.47 12.64
C LYS A 385 -3.72 -14.87 13.58
N LEU A 386 -3.10 -13.91 14.24
CA LEU A 386 -1.99 -14.13 15.18
C LEU A 386 -2.49 -14.46 16.60
N GLY A 387 -3.80 -14.41 16.85
CA GLY A 387 -4.41 -14.76 18.13
C GLY A 387 -4.02 -13.84 19.30
N ARG A 388 -3.55 -12.62 19.03
CA ARG A 388 -3.09 -11.68 20.05
C ARG A 388 -3.23 -10.22 19.65
N ARG A 389 -3.25 -9.35 20.66
CA ARG A 389 -3.23 -7.89 20.47
C ARG A 389 -1.83 -7.43 20.09
N LEU A 390 -1.76 -6.46 19.20
CA LEU A 390 -0.53 -5.83 18.71
C LEU A 390 -0.60 -4.30 18.87
N LEU A 391 0.56 -3.67 18.92
CA LEU A 391 0.69 -2.21 18.89
C LEU A 391 0.43 -1.69 17.48
N HIS A 392 -0.39 -0.64 17.35
CA HIS A 392 -0.77 -0.04 16.07
C HIS A 392 0.03 1.26 15.84
N LEU A 393 1.22 1.14 15.25
CA LEU A 393 2.12 2.25 14.92
C LEU A 393 1.72 2.89 13.59
N ALA A 394 0.56 3.54 13.58
CA ALA A 394 0.06 4.25 12.40
C ALA A 394 1.08 5.28 11.90
N CYS A 395 1.29 5.34 10.58
CA CYS A 395 2.29 6.22 9.96
C CYS A 395 1.98 7.70 10.23
N ARG A 396 2.83 8.35 11.03
CA ARG A 396 2.66 9.77 11.43
C ARG A 396 2.79 10.72 10.25
N HIS A 397 3.67 10.43 9.30
CA HIS A 397 3.77 11.20 8.06
C HIS A 397 2.46 11.17 7.29
N HIS A 398 1.90 9.98 7.03
CA HIS A 398 0.62 9.87 6.32
C HIS A 398 -0.53 10.62 7.03
N ILE A 399 -0.59 10.58 8.36
CA ILE A 399 -1.57 11.37 9.14
C ILE A 399 -1.40 12.87 8.86
N LEU A 400 -0.16 13.38 8.86
CA LEU A 400 0.13 14.78 8.56
C LEU A 400 -0.18 15.14 7.10
N GLU A 401 0.02 14.23 6.14
CA GLU A 401 -0.41 14.44 4.76
C GLU A 401 -1.92 14.73 4.67
N LEU A 402 -2.74 13.99 5.43
CA LEU A 402 -4.19 14.19 5.49
C LEU A 402 -4.57 15.54 6.07
N VAL A 403 -3.85 16.00 7.10
CA VAL A 403 -4.06 17.33 7.72
C VAL A 403 -3.72 18.44 6.73
N ALA A 404 -2.54 18.38 6.10
CA ALA A 404 -2.12 19.37 5.09
C ALA A 404 -3.05 19.38 3.87
N GLU A 405 -3.51 18.22 3.40
CA GLU A 405 -4.46 18.11 2.29
C GLU A 405 -5.74 18.89 2.60
N LYS A 406 -6.25 18.74 3.83
CA LYS A 406 -7.51 19.33 4.25
C LYS A 406 -7.38 20.84 4.49
N ALA A 407 -6.27 21.29 5.07
CA ALA A 407 -5.93 22.71 5.13
C ALA A 407 -5.84 23.32 3.72
N TYR A 408 -5.19 22.65 2.77
CA TYR A 408 -5.07 23.13 1.40
C TYR A 408 -6.43 23.26 0.72
N VAL A 409 -7.30 22.26 0.84
CA VAL A 409 -8.64 22.28 0.25
C VAL A 409 -9.52 23.37 0.89
N GLU A 410 -9.40 23.62 2.19
CA GLU A 410 -10.09 24.72 2.87
C GLU A 410 -9.65 26.10 2.34
N CYS A 411 -8.37 26.24 1.99
CA CYS A 411 -7.81 27.50 1.50
C CYS A 411 -8.04 27.73 0.00
N MET A 412 -7.79 26.71 -0.82
CA MET A 412 -7.73 26.80 -2.28
C MET A 412 -8.99 26.26 -2.97
N GLY A 413 -9.85 25.55 -2.23
CA GLY A 413 -11.01 24.83 -2.77
C GLY A 413 -10.66 23.45 -3.33
N PRO A 414 -11.68 22.61 -3.57
CA PRO A 414 -11.48 21.31 -4.20
C PRO A 414 -11.08 21.49 -5.66
N SER A 415 -10.14 20.66 -6.13
CA SER A 415 -9.83 20.55 -7.56
C SER A 415 -10.51 19.30 -8.13
N SER A 416 -10.97 19.37 -9.38
CA SER A 416 -11.55 18.23 -10.13
C SER A 416 -10.58 17.62 -11.14
N GLY A 417 -9.43 18.26 -11.41
CA GLY A 417 -8.43 17.80 -12.37
C GLY A 417 -7.28 16.98 -11.74
N PRO A 418 -6.49 16.25 -12.57
CA PRO A 418 -5.29 15.53 -12.12
C PRO A 418 -4.12 16.45 -11.74
N TYR A 419 -4.16 17.70 -12.22
CA TYR A 419 -3.16 18.73 -11.99
C TYR A 419 -3.79 19.98 -11.38
N ILE A 420 -3.01 20.70 -10.58
CA ILE A 420 -3.39 22.01 -10.06
C ILE A 420 -3.01 23.06 -11.10
N THR A 421 -4.00 23.74 -11.68
CA THR A 421 -3.81 24.71 -12.77
C THR A 421 -2.85 25.83 -12.37
N LEU A 422 -2.94 26.33 -11.13
CA LEU A 422 -2.03 27.34 -10.59
C LEU A 422 -0.57 26.87 -10.64
N PHE A 423 -0.29 25.64 -10.22
CA PHE A 423 1.07 25.09 -10.21
C PHE A 423 1.58 24.89 -11.64
N SER A 424 0.70 24.53 -12.56
CA SER A 424 1.04 24.38 -13.99
C SER A 424 1.42 25.73 -14.61
N ARG A 425 0.65 26.79 -14.33
CA ARG A 425 0.97 28.18 -14.75
C ARG A 425 2.31 28.64 -14.18
N PHE A 426 2.54 28.41 -12.89
CA PHE A 426 3.79 28.80 -12.24
C PHE A 426 5.00 28.06 -12.83
N LYS A 427 4.88 26.73 -13.02
CA LYS A 427 5.94 25.92 -13.64
C LYS A 427 6.29 26.37 -15.06
N GLN A 428 5.30 26.80 -15.84
CA GLN A 428 5.54 27.33 -17.18
C GLN A 428 6.32 28.66 -17.12
N LYS A 429 5.95 29.56 -16.20
CA LYS A 429 6.62 30.86 -16.02
C LYS A 429 7.99 30.77 -15.35
N TRP A 430 8.36 29.63 -14.77
CA TRP A 430 9.60 29.48 -14.00
C TRP A 430 10.87 29.90 -14.73
N LYS A 431 10.92 29.74 -16.07
CA LYS A 431 12.06 30.17 -16.89
C LYS A 431 12.27 31.68 -16.91
N ASP A 432 11.20 32.43 -16.69
CA ASP A 432 11.17 33.89 -16.76
C ASP A 432 11.25 34.54 -15.37
N ILE A 433 11.32 33.73 -14.30
CA ILE A 433 11.44 34.20 -12.92
C ILE A 433 12.93 34.32 -12.56
N SER A 434 13.33 35.53 -12.16
CA SER A 434 14.62 35.79 -11.52
C SER A 434 14.62 35.21 -10.12
N GLN A 435 15.46 34.20 -9.88
CA GLN A 435 15.50 33.46 -8.62
C GLN A 435 16.12 34.26 -7.47
N ASP A 436 16.92 35.29 -7.79
CA ASP A 436 17.56 36.17 -6.81
C ASP A 436 16.61 37.28 -6.32
N ASP A 437 15.54 37.59 -7.08
CA ASP A 437 14.55 38.63 -6.77
C ASP A 437 13.31 38.04 -6.07
N TYR A 438 13.53 37.39 -4.93
CA TYR A 438 12.45 36.90 -4.06
C TYR A 438 12.12 37.91 -2.95
N SER A 439 10.89 37.85 -2.44
CA SER A 439 10.42 38.68 -1.33
C SER A 439 9.91 37.79 -0.18
N PRO A 440 10.50 37.85 1.02
CA PRO A 440 9.94 37.21 2.21
C PRO A 440 8.52 37.70 2.53
N LEU A 441 7.78 36.95 3.35
CA LEU A 441 6.41 37.28 3.70
C LEU A 441 6.39 38.41 4.74
N SER A 442 5.81 39.55 4.39
CA SER A 442 5.79 40.75 5.25
C SER A 442 4.55 40.88 6.14
N ASP A 443 3.44 40.21 5.81
CA ASP A 443 2.15 40.31 6.51
C ASP A 443 1.84 39.08 7.37
N LEU A 444 2.79 38.70 8.22
CA LEU A 444 2.63 37.55 9.12
C LEU A 444 1.51 37.79 10.15
N PRO A 445 0.67 36.79 10.45
CA PRO A 445 -0.23 36.84 11.59
C PRO A 445 0.55 37.04 12.91
N PRO A 446 -0.01 37.74 13.91
CA PRO A 446 0.69 38.01 15.18
C PRO A 446 1.27 36.75 15.84
N SER A 447 0.51 35.66 15.88
CA SER A 447 0.94 34.38 16.49
C SER A 447 2.15 33.76 15.79
N LEU A 448 2.23 33.87 14.46
CA LEU A 448 3.37 33.40 13.67
C LEU A 448 4.56 34.36 13.80
N TYR A 449 4.31 35.67 13.85
CA TYR A 449 5.36 36.67 14.03
C TYR A 449 6.09 36.50 15.37
N GLU A 450 5.34 36.26 16.46
CA GLU A 450 5.89 36.02 17.80
C GLU A 450 6.78 34.77 17.87
N LYS A 451 6.43 33.70 17.11
CA LYS A 451 7.17 32.43 17.08
C LYS A 451 8.30 32.40 16.03
N ARG A 452 8.46 33.47 15.24
CA ARG A 452 9.31 33.49 14.03
C ARG A 452 10.73 32.99 14.28
N ASP A 453 11.42 33.58 15.26
CA ASP A 453 12.85 33.31 15.48
C ASP A 453 13.08 31.90 16.03
N ASP A 454 12.20 31.44 16.93
CA ASP A 454 12.22 30.08 17.47
C ASP A 454 12.01 29.03 16.38
N LEU A 455 11.06 29.27 15.47
CA LEU A 455 10.80 28.40 14.33
C LEU A 455 12.01 28.34 13.39
N ILE A 456 12.60 29.49 13.05
CA ILE A 456 13.82 29.55 12.21
C ILE A 456 14.97 28.78 12.87
N CYS A 457 15.18 28.97 14.18
CA CYS A 457 16.21 28.26 14.94
C CYS A 457 15.99 26.74 14.89
N CYS A 458 14.76 26.29 15.15
CA CYS A 458 14.36 24.89 15.08
C CYS A 458 14.62 24.30 13.69
N TRP A 459 14.20 24.98 12.62
CA TRP A 459 14.35 24.48 11.25
C TRP A 459 15.80 24.46 10.78
N LYS A 460 16.63 25.43 11.20
CA LYS A 460 18.08 25.40 10.97
C LYS A 460 18.72 24.19 11.64
N HIS A 461 18.31 23.85 12.86
CA HIS A 461 18.77 22.64 13.53
C HIS A 461 18.38 21.36 12.76
N HIS A 462 17.19 21.30 12.18
CA HIS A 462 16.79 20.20 11.31
C HIS A 462 17.56 20.17 9.98
N LEU A 463 17.90 21.33 9.41
CA LEU A 463 18.60 21.44 8.12
C LEU A 463 20.05 20.90 8.17
N VAL A 464 20.69 20.95 9.35
CA VAL A 464 22.02 20.36 9.58
C VAL A 464 21.97 18.82 9.63
N LYS A 465 20.81 18.24 9.98
CA LYS A 465 20.62 16.79 10.00
C LYS A 465 20.48 16.24 8.57
N HIS A 466 20.88 14.98 8.38
CA HIS A 466 20.66 14.28 7.12
C HIS A 466 19.15 14.20 6.82
N GLN A 467 18.76 14.65 5.63
CA GLN A 467 17.39 14.54 5.13
C GLN A 467 17.28 13.36 4.18
N PRO A 468 16.33 12.43 4.40
CA PRO A 468 16.20 11.22 3.58
C PRO A 468 15.75 11.54 2.15
N ARG A 469 15.12 12.71 1.96
CA ARG A 469 14.63 13.18 0.67
C ARG A 469 14.99 14.64 0.45
N ASP A 470 15.24 14.92 -0.81
CA ASP A 470 15.61 16.23 -1.31
C ASP A 470 14.49 17.28 -1.15
N ASP A 471 13.23 16.87 -1.29
CA ASP A 471 12.07 17.74 -1.11
C ASP A 471 11.85 18.15 0.35
N TYR A 472 12.33 17.35 1.32
CA TYR A 472 12.25 17.69 2.74
C TYR A 472 13.24 18.82 3.06
N ARG A 473 14.46 18.73 2.52
CA ARG A 473 15.46 19.79 2.64
C ARG A 473 14.94 21.10 2.04
N GLU A 474 14.38 21.02 0.83
CA GLU A 474 13.81 22.19 0.15
C GLU A 474 12.66 22.82 0.93
N LEU A 475 11.79 22.03 1.57
CA LEU A 475 10.73 22.56 2.43
C LEU A 475 11.29 23.41 3.59
N LEU A 476 12.35 22.94 4.27
CA LEU A 476 13.00 23.70 5.35
C LEU A 476 13.62 25.00 4.85
N GLU A 477 14.35 24.94 3.74
CA GLU A 477 14.99 26.11 3.12
C GLU A 477 13.92 27.16 2.75
N LEU A 478 12.84 26.75 2.09
CA LEU A 478 11.74 27.65 1.72
C LEU A 478 11.00 28.21 2.94
N ALA A 479 10.78 27.40 3.98
CA ALA A 479 10.13 27.86 5.20
C ALA A 479 10.95 28.95 5.90
N ILE A 480 12.27 28.76 5.98
CA ILE A 480 13.22 29.76 6.52
C ILE A 480 13.20 31.03 5.67
N MET A 481 13.20 30.92 4.33
CA MET A 481 13.14 32.08 3.42
C MET A 481 11.84 32.88 3.57
N CYS A 482 10.69 32.20 3.69
CA CYS A 482 9.40 32.85 3.88
C CYS A 482 9.37 33.74 5.13
N LEU A 483 10.10 33.33 6.18
CA LEU A 483 10.25 34.08 7.43
C LEU A 483 11.52 34.95 7.46
N ASP A 484 12.13 35.25 6.30
CA ASP A 484 13.31 36.13 6.21
C ASP A 484 14.46 35.67 7.13
N GLY A 485 14.68 34.36 7.19
CA GLY A 485 15.81 33.77 7.90
C GLY A 485 17.03 33.59 7.00
N ALA A 486 18.22 33.93 7.50
CA ALA A 486 19.46 33.78 6.73
C ALA A 486 19.82 32.30 6.48
N LEU A 487 20.18 31.97 5.23
CA LEU A 487 20.67 30.65 4.80
C LEU A 487 22.12 30.75 4.29
N PRO A 488 23.04 29.83 4.66
CA PRO A 488 24.45 29.95 4.31
C PRO A 488 24.75 29.76 2.82
N LYS A 489 24.10 28.77 2.17
CA LYS A 489 24.09 28.54 0.71
C LYS A 489 22.83 27.79 0.36
N PHE A 490 22.02 28.30 -0.56
CA PHE A 490 20.87 27.58 -1.11
C PHE A 490 20.79 27.77 -2.62
N SER A 491 20.22 26.78 -3.31
CA SER A 491 19.89 26.87 -4.73
C SER A 491 18.45 26.39 -4.89
N LEU A 492 17.59 27.25 -5.40
CA LEU A 492 16.20 26.88 -5.64
C LEU A 492 16.14 25.78 -6.70
N ARG A 493 15.43 24.71 -6.36
CA ARG A 493 15.23 23.62 -7.31
C ARG A 493 14.13 23.99 -8.30
N TRP A 494 14.21 23.41 -9.48
CA TRP A 494 13.13 23.53 -10.45
C TRP A 494 11.80 22.98 -9.89
N PRO A 495 10.66 23.64 -10.16
CA PRO A 495 9.36 23.16 -9.72
C PRO A 495 9.10 21.73 -10.19
N GLY A 496 8.94 20.84 -9.20
CA GLY A 496 8.89 19.39 -9.40
C GLY A 496 7.59 18.88 -10.02
N ALA A 497 7.22 17.66 -9.65
CA ALA A 497 6.03 17.01 -10.20
C ALA A 497 4.74 17.77 -9.83
N LEU A 498 3.82 17.88 -10.81
CA LEU A 498 2.55 18.60 -10.69
C LEU A 498 1.38 17.72 -10.20
N HIS A 499 1.64 16.44 -9.93
CA HIS A 499 0.59 15.48 -9.67
C HIS A 499 -0.08 15.76 -8.32
N ARG A 500 -1.42 15.83 -8.33
CA ARG A 500 -2.24 16.17 -7.16
C ARG A 500 -1.98 15.31 -5.92
N ALA A 501 -1.67 14.03 -6.11
CA ALA A 501 -1.44 13.09 -5.01
C ALA A 501 -0.11 13.32 -4.26
N ARG A 502 0.78 14.21 -4.73
CA ARG A 502 2.00 14.56 -3.98
C ARG A 502 1.73 15.77 -3.10
N TRP A 503 1.41 15.53 -1.84
CA TRP A 503 1.14 16.57 -0.84
C TRP A 503 2.33 17.53 -0.66
N MET A 504 3.58 17.02 -0.66
CA MET A 504 4.78 17.84 -0.45
C MET A 504 4.93 18.91 -1.53
N ALA A 505 4.49 18.62 -2.76
CA ALA A 505 4.46 19.59 -3.82
C ALA A 505 3.55 20.78 -3.47
N LYS A 506 2.42 20.59 -2.79
CA LYS A 506 1.51 21.70 -2.43
C LYS A 506 2.19 22.71 -1.52
N LEU A 507 2.97 22.24 -0.55
CA LEU A 507 3.71 23.08 0.37
C LEU A 507 4.79 23.88 -0.37
N ILE A 508 5.63 23.17 -1.13
CA ILE A 508 6.75 23.76 -1.87
C ILE A 508 6.24 24.76 -2.92
N TYR A 509 5.21 24.42 -3.69
CA TYR A 509 4.64 25.35 -4.67
C TYR A 509 3.99 26.56 -4.00
N ALA A 510 3.28 26.39 -2.88
CA ALA A 510 2.65 27.51 -2.19
C ALA A 510 3.69 28.53 -1.71
N MET A 511 4.76 28.08 -1.07
CA MET A 511 5.86 28.95 -0.62
C MET A 511 6.57 29.62 -1.79
N LYS A 512 6.96 28.86 -2.83
CA LYS A 512 7.63 29.43 -4.01
C LYS A 512 6.77 30.48 -4.70
N ILE A 513 5.48 30.22 -4.91
CA ILE A 513 4.59 31.16 -5.59
C ILE A 513 4.50 32.47 -4.79
N LEU A 514 4.43 32.40 -3.46
CA LEU A 514 4.38 33.61 -2.62
C LEU A 514 5.72 34.36 -2.59
N LEU A 515 6.84 33.66 -2.48
CA LEU A 515 8.19 34.26 -2.53
C LEU A 515 8.45 35.02 -3.83
N PHE A 516 7.84 34.59 -4.94
CA PHE A 516 7.97 35.21 -6.27
C PHE A 516 6.68 35.91 -6.73
N ALA A 517 5.81 36.32 -5.81
CA ALA A 517 4.51 36.92 -6.16
C ALA A 517 4.64 38.25 -6.92
N ASN A 518 5.73 39.00 -6.71
CA ASN A 518 6.06 40.21 -7.49
C ASN A 518 6.29 39.90 -8.99
N GLN A 519 6.80 38.70 -9.30
CA GLN A 519 7.11 38.25 -10.65
C GLN A 519 6.03 37.34 -11.25
N PHE A 520 4.99 36.96 -10.49
CA PHE A 520 3.93 36.04 -10.94
C PHE A 520 2.53 36.59 -10.65
N GLN A 521 1.73 36.82 -11.71
CA GLN A 521 0.39 37.38 -11.58
C GLN A 521 -0.58 36.40 -10.89
N LEU A 522 -0.99 36.76 -9.68
CA LEU A 522 -2.00 36.05 -8.88
C LEU A 522 -3.31 36.81 -8.86
N THR A 523 -4.42 36.08 -8.91
CA THR A 523 -5.73 36.66 -8.55
C THR A 523 -5.78 36.94 -7.03
N ALA A 524 -6.67 37.84 -6.61
CA ALA A 524 -6.88 38.12 -5.18
C ALA A 524 -7.25 36.85 -4.39
N ARG A 525 -8.05 35.96 -5.00
CA ARG A 525 -8.44 34.67 -4.41
C ARG A 525 -7.26 33.72 -4.26
N GLU A 526 -6.42 33.58 -5.28
CA GLU A 526 -5.21 32.74 -5.22
C GLU A 526 -4.24 33.27 -4.16
N THR A 527 -4.02 34.58 -4.12
CA THR A 527 -3.14 35.23 -3.13
C THR A 527 -3.63 34.96 -1.72
N LEU A 528 -4.91 35.21 -1.44
CA LEU A 528 -5.49 34.98 -0.12
C LEU A 528 -5.42 33.50 0.30
N GLY A 529 -5.78 32.59 -0.60
CA GLY A 529 -5.74 31.15 -0.33
C GLY A 529 -4.32 30.64 -0.06
N LEU A 530 -3.34 31.06 -0.87
CA LEU A 530 -1.95 30.67 -0.67
C LEU A 530 -1.37 31.22 0.62
N LYS A 531 -1.66 32.48 0.98
CA LYS A 531 -1.22 33.07 2.25
C LYS A 531 -1.79 32.32 3.44
N ARG A 532 -3.12 32.12 3.48
CA ARG A 532 -3.78 31.35 4.56
C ARG A 532 -3.18 29.96 4.72
N PHE A 533 -2.97 29.24 3.62
CA PHE A 533 -2.36 27.92 3.66
C PHE A 533 -0.89 27.96 4.11
N THR A 534 -0.10 28.91 3.60
CA THR A 534 1.33 28.99 3.92
C THR A 534 1.56 29.39 5.38
N PHE A 535 0.77 30.30 5.94
CA PHE A 535 0.85 30.64 7.36
C PHE A 535 0.56 29.43 8.25
N PHE A 536 -0.47 28.64 7.92
CA PHE A 536 -0.75 27.39 8.62
C PHE A 536 0.43 26.42 8.55
N VAL A 537 1.04 26.32 7.37
CA VAL A 537 2.16 25.42 7.17
C VAL A 537 3.37 25.84 8.01
N LEU A 538 3.71 27.14 8.00
CA LEU A 538 4.84 27.69 8.76
C LEU A 538 4.60 27.60 10.27
N GLU A 539 3.40 27.92 10.74
CA GLU A 539 3.11 28.01 12.18
C GLU A 539 2.94 26.63 12.84
N VAL A 540 2.28 25.69 12.14
CA VAL A 540 1.85 24.42 12.73
C VAL A 540 2.53 23.22 12.08
N TYR A 541 2.54 23.18 10.74
CA TYR A 541 2.80 21.94 10.02
C TYR A 541 4.28 21.54 9.98
N VAL A 542 5.19 22.46 9.64
CA VAL A 542 6.59 22.14 9.37
C VAL A 542 7.23 21.47 10.60
N SER A 543 7.07 22.06 11.78
CA SER A 543 7.63 21.49 13.02
C SER A 543 7.02 20.12 13.37
N ALA A 544 5.71 19.93 13.14
CA ALA A 544 5.08 18.62 13.33
C ALA A 544 5.62 17.55 12.36
N TRP A 545 5.89 17.93 11.10
CA TRP A 545 6.46 17.04 10.09
C TRP A 545 7.86 16.55 10.43
N PHE A 546 8.75 17.45 10.83
CA PHE A 546 10.16 17.12 11.06
C PHE A 546 10.43 16.45 12.41
N THR A 547 9.45 16.44 13.31
CA THR A 547 9.47 15.67 14.56
C THR A 547 8.65 14.38 14.47
N ALA A 548 8.02 14.10 13.32
CA ALA A 548 7.12 12.96 13.12
C ALA A 548 7.81 11.59 13.28
N SER A 549 9.10 11.51 12.96
CA SER A 549 9.85 10.25 12.90
C SER A 549 10.35 9.74 14.25
N VAL A 550 10.21 10.52 15.33
CA VAL A 550 10.73 10.18 16.66
C VAL A 550 9.64 9.45 17.47
N PRO A 551 9.81 8.15 17.82
CA PRO A 551 8.77 7.37 18.51
C PRO A 551 8.47 7.86 19.92
N SER A 552 9.49 8.13 20.73
CA SER A 552 9.33 8.56 22.12
C SER A 552 8.56 9.88 22.22
N SER A 553 8.85 10.83 21.33
CA SER A 553 8.15 12.11 21.26
C SER A 553 6.80 12.06 20.57
N ALA A 554 6.37 10.92 20.01
CA ALA A 554 5.12 10.85 19.25
C ALA A 554 3.88 11.28 20.06
N PRO A 555 3.66 10.82 21.31
CA PRO A 555 2.51 11.27 22.09
C PRO A 555 2.57 12.77 22.42
N ALA A 556 3.73 13.29 22.82
CA ALA A 556 3.91 14.70 23.16
C ALA A 556 3.68 15.62 21.95
N ASN A 557 4.20 15.23 20.78
CA ASN A 557 4.00 15.94 19.53
C ASN A 557 2.53 15.91 19.08
N ASP A 558 1.85 14.77 19.22
CA ASP A 558 0.44 14.65 18.84
C ASP A 558 -0.46 15.48 19.77
N LEU A 559 -0.19 15.51 21.08
CA LEU A 559 -0.90 16.39 22.01
C LEU A 559 -0.65 17.87 21.70
N ARG A 560 0.61 18.25 21.44
CA ARG A 560 0.96 19.62 21.07
C ARG A 560 0.27 20.05 19.77
N LEU A 561 0.24 19.18 18.76
CA LEU A 561 -0.45 19.46 17.51
C LEU A 561 -1.96 19.66 17.73
N LEU A 562 -2.61 18.89 18.61
CA LEU A 562 -4.01 19.14 18.97
C LEU A 562 -4.21 20.53 19.60
N GLN A 563 -3.30 20.93 20.50
CA GLN A 563 -3.34 22.23 21.17
C GLN A 563 -3.12 23.36 20.17
N ASP A 564 -2.05 23.29 19.37
CA ASP A 564 -1.74 24.25 18.32
C ASP A 564 -2.91 24.41 17.33
N LEU A 565 -3.53 23.30 16.92
CA LEU A 565 -4.71 23.34 16.05
C LEU A 565 -5.93 23.97 16.73
N SER A 566 -6.11 23.79 18.04
CA SER A 566 -7.25 24.35 18.78
C SER A 566 -7.13 25.86 19.01
N GLU A 567 -5.92 26.37 19.08
CA GLU A 567 -5.62 27.79 19.30
C GLU A 567 -5.31 28.53 17.98
N TYR A 568 -5.22 27.82 16.86
CA TYR A 568 -4.90 28.40 15.56
C TYR A 568 -5.94 29.44 15.11
N HIS A 569 -5.45 30.64 14.76
CA HIS A 569 -6.26 31.84 14.53
C HIS A 569 -7.31 31.69 13.39
N ASP A 570 -7.02 30.92 12.35
CA ASP A 570 -7.99 30.64 11.28
C ASP A 570 -8.93 29.51 11.72
N VAL A 571 -10.09 29.90 12.26
CA VAL A 571 -11.11 28.99 12.82
C VAL A 571 -11.57 27.92 11.82
N LYS A 572 -11.57 28.21 10.50
CA LYS A 572 -11.98 27.23 9.49
C LYS A 572 -10.92 26.16 9.31
N ILE A 573 -9.65 26.57 9.18
CA ILE A 573 -8.52 25.65 9.08
C ILE A 573 -8.42 24.82 10.36
N SER A 574 -8.47 25.48 11.53
CA SER A 574 -8.47 24.85 12.86
C SER A 574 -9.51 23.73 12.94
N ARG A 575 -10.81 24.05 12.73
CA ARG A 575 -11.90 23.08 12.83
C ARG A 575 -11.75 21.91 11.86
N THR A 576 -11.42 22.20 10.60
CA THR A 576 -11.27 21.18 9.56
C THR A 576 -10.09 20.24 9.88
N CYS A 577 -8.96 20.79 10.32
CA CYS A 577 -7.78 20.02 10.68
C CYS A 577 -7.96 19.21 11.97
N LEU A 578 -8.57 19.78 13.01
CA LEU A 578 -8.94 19.07 14.25
C LEU A 578 -9.86 17.88 13.97
N THR A 579 -10.86 18.07 13.11
CA THR A 579 -11.80 16.99 12.75
C THR A 579 -11.09 15.83 12.06
N VAL A 580 -10.07 16.12 11.24
CA VAL A 580 -9.28 15.12 10.53
C VAL A 580 -8.34 14.45 11.52
N PHE A 581 -7.47 15.22 12.17
CA PHE A 581 -6.46 14.71 13.09
C PHE A 581 -7.05 13.94 14.28
N GLY A 582 -8.21 14.39 14.78
CA GLY A 582 -8.96 13.72 15.86
C GLY A 582 -9.41 12.28 15.53
N ARG A 583 -9.38 11.87 14.26
CA ARG A 583 -9.65 10.47 13.84
C ARG A 583 -8.41 9.58 13.84
N HIS A 584 -7.24 10.17 14.11
CA HIS A 584 -5.92 9.56 14.00
C HIS A 584 -5.08 9.72 15.28
N LEU A 585 -5.72 9.82 16.46
CA LEU A 585 -5.05 9.95 17.76
C LEU A 585 -4.51 8.60 18.28
N TRP A 586 -3.71 7.91 17.47
CA TRP A 586 -3.14 6.60 17.79
C TRP A 586 -2.12 6.69 18.94
N TYR A 587 -1.23 7.68 18.90
CA TYR A 587 -0.16 7.85 19.89
C TYR A 587 -0.62 8.46 21.23
N LEU A 588 -1.88 8.90 21.29
CA LEU A 588 -2.56 9.27 22.53
C LEU A 588 -3.46 8.14 23.06
N SER A 589 -3.47 6.96 22.43
CA SER A 589 -4.17 5.80 23.00
C SER A 589 -3.48 5.31 24.28
N GLU A 590 -4.23 4.61 25.14
CA GLU A 590 -3.68 4.03 26.37
C GLU A 590 -2.42 3.18 26.07
N GLY A 591 -2.45 2.41 24.98
CA GLY A 591 -1.35 1.52 24.59
C GLY A 591 -0.11 2.19 24.01
N LEU A 592 -0.13 3.48 23.69
CA LEU A 592 1.02 4.19 23.09
C LEU A 592 1.45 5.45 23.83
N VAL A 593 0.62 6.03 24.69
CA VAL A 593 0.99 7.23 25.46
C VAL A 593 2.23 7.00 26.34
N GLY A 594 2.47 5.77 26.78
CA GLY A 594 3.65 5.38 27.56
C GLY A 594 4.98 5.63 26.86
N LEU A 595 5.00 5.79 25.52
CA LEU A 595 6.21 6.18 24.77
C LEU A 595 6.79 7.51 25.26
N ALA A 596 5.95 8.41 25.77
CA ALA A 596 6.36 9.72 26.28
C ALA A 596 7.26 9.64 27.52
N LEU A 597 7.28 8.52 28.24
CA LEU A 597 8.19 8.30 29.37
C LEU A 597 9.66 8.28 28.93
N PHE A 598 9.91 7.92 27.67
CA PHE A 598 11.23 7.87 27.04
C PHE A 598 11.59 9.14 26.26
N ASP A 599 10.71 10.15 26.25
CA ASP A 599 11.01 11.43 25.63
C ASP A 599 11.90 12.28 26.56
N PRO A 600 13.08 12.74 26.11
CA PRO A 600 13.91 13.67 26.89
C PRO A 600 13.27 15.06 27.08
N GLN A 601 12.31 15.45 26.23
CA GLN A 601 11.61 16.73 26.33
C GLN A 601 10.44 16.70 27.33
N VAL A 602 10.02 15.52 27.79
CA VAL A 602 8.99 15.39 28.83
C VAL A 602 9.67 15.48 30.19
N ASN A 603 9.31 16.49 30.97
CA ASN A 603 9.92 16.73 32.27
C ASN A 603 9.51 15.68 33.32
N ALA A 604 10.28 15.61 34.42
CA ALA A 604 10.07 14.64 35.50
C ALA A 604 8.67 14.72 36.11
N THR A 605 8.11 15.92 36.30
CA THR A 605 6.75 16.09 36.85
C THR A 605 5.69 15.45 35.98
N MET A 606 5.75 15.66 34.66
CA MET A 606 4.85 15.01 33.71
C MET A 606 5.05 13.49 33.70
N LYS A 607 6.30 13.00 33.75
CA LYS A 607 6.58 11.56 33.85
C LYS A 607 5.95 10.95 35.12
N ARG A 608 6.09 11.60 36.29
CA ARG A 608 5.41 11.17 37.53
C ARG A 608 3.90 11.12 37.37
N ASN A 609 3.30 12.12 36.72
CA ASN A 609 1.85 12.14 36.48
C ASN A 609 1.39 10.98 35.57
N ILE A 610 2.15 10.66 34.53
CA ILE A 610 1.88 9.51 33.65
C ILE A 610 1.97 8.22 34.46
N VAL A 611 3.08 8.01 35.20
CA VAL A 611 3.29 6.82 36.04
C VAL A 611 2.18 6.65 37.07
N ARG A 612 1.79 7.72 37.74
CA ARG A 612 0.66 7.72 38.68
C ARG A 612 -0.62 7.25 38.02
N ALA A 613 -0.93 7.76 36.82
CA ALA A 613 -2.10 7.32 36.06
C ALA A 613 -2.02 5.83 35.67
N ILE A 614 -0.83 5.32 35.35
CA ILE A 614 -0.61 3.89 35.06
C ILE A 614 -0.96 2.99 36.26
N PHE A 615 -0.69 3.43 37.49
CA PHE A 615 -0.99 2.65 38.70
C PHE A 615 -2.43 2.84 39.21
N GLU A 616 -2.92 4.07 39.20
CA GLU A 616 -4.14 4.46 39.91
C GLU A 616 -5.40 4.45 39.05
N ARG A 617 -5.30 4.69 37.73
CA ARG A 617 -6.47 4.78 36.86
C ARG A 617 -6.77 3.42 36.21
N GLU A 618 -8.00 2.95 36.36
CA GLU A 618 -8.44 1.71 35.72
C GLU A 618 -8.30 1.77 34.20
N ALA A 619 -7.96 0.61 33.61
CA ALA A 619 -7.89 0.45 32.17
C ALA A 619 -9.28 0.56 31.56
N THR A 620 -9.37 1.11 30.34
CA THR A 620 -10.63 1.10 29.60
C THR A 620 -10.90 -0.33 29.09
N GLU A 621 -12.05 -0.91 29.44
CA GLU A 621 -12.50 -2.19 28.85
C GLU A 621 -12.56 -2.07 27.33
N ASP A 622 -11.99 -3.05 26.62
CA ASP A 622 -11.83 -3.03 25.16
C ASP A 622 -11.22 -1.71 24.63
N SER A 623 -10.22 -1.16 25.34
CA SER A 623 -9.62 0.14 25.03
C SER A 623 -9.41 0.32 23.52
N PRO A 624 -10.01 1.37 22.93
CA PRO A 624 -9.88 1.62 21.51
C PRO A 624 -8.42 1.85 21.15
N LYS A 625 -8.05 1.45 19.92
CA LYS A 625 -6.68 1.65 19.39
C LYS A 625 -6.34 3.13 19.14
N ARG A 626 -7.33 4.02 19.30
CA ARG A 626 -7.23 5.48 19.11
C ARG A 626 -7.91 6.17 20.28
N ALA A 627 -7.32 7.25 20.77
CA ALA A 627 -8.00 8.10 21.73
C ALA A 627 -9.21 8.80 21.10
N ALA A 628 -10.25 9.03 21.92
CA ALA A 628 -11.32 9.93 21.54
C ALA A 628 -10.80 11.37 21.51
N LEU A 629 -11.27 12.15 20.52
CA LEU A 629 -10.97 13.58 20.46
C LEU A 629 -11.59 14.28 21.68
N PRO A 630 -10.79 14.94 22.54
CA PRO A 630 -11.34 15.73 23.65
C PRO A 630 -12.17 16.91 23.15
N ALA A 631 -13.06 17.42 24.01
CA ALA A 631 -13.77 18.67 23.73
C ALA A 631 -12.78 19.81 23.50
N THR A 632 -12.99 20.62 22.46
CA THR A 632 -12.05 21.67 22.05
C THR A 632 -11.71 22.64 23.19
N SER A 633 -12.69 22.99 24.03
CA SER A 633 -12.50 23.86 25.20
C SER A 633 -11.57 23.28 26.27
N SER A 634 -11.39 21.95 26.30
CA SER A 634 -10.51 21.27 27.25
C SER A 634 -9.09 21.03 26.71
N LEU A 635 -8.87 21.14 25.39
CA LEU A 635 -7.58 20.81 24.76
C LEU A 635 -6.40 21.60 25.32
N PRO A 636 -6.50 22.93 25.55
CA PRO A 636 -5.38 23.72 26.08
C PRO A 636 -4.87 23.22 27.45
N THR A 637 -5.72 22.58 28.25
CA THR A 637 -5.38 22.11 29.60
C THR A 637 -5.06 20.62 29.66
N LYS A 638 -5.22 19.88 28.56
CA LYS A 638 -4.93 18.45 28.52
C LYS A 638 -3.44 18.16 28.71
N GLN A 639 -3.16 17.12 29.47
CA GLN A 639 -1.81 16.59 29.72
C GLN A 639 -1.70 15.15 29.22
N LEU A 640 -0.46 14.69 29.02
CA LEU A 640 -0.21 13.30 28.59
C LEU A 640 -0.78 12.28 29.58
N SER A 641 -0.74 12.58 30.88
CA SER A 641 -1.33 11.73 31.91
C SER A 641 -2.85 11.56 31.78
N ASP A 642 -3.54 12.44 31.06
CA ASP A 642 -4.98 12.30 30.81
C ASP A 642 -5.31 11.13 29.89
N PHE A 643 -4.33 10.63 29.15
CA PHE A 643 -4.46 9.52 28.21
C PHE A 643 -3.87 8.21 28.74
N ALA A 644 -3.21 8.25 29.91
CA ALA A 644 -2.62 7.08 30.55
C ALA A 644 -3.59 6.43 31.54
N SER A 645 -3.46 5.11 31.67
CA SER A 645 -4.18 4.28 32.64
C SER A 645 -3.41 2.98 32.85
N ARG A 646 -3.92 2.05 33.67
CA ARG A 646 -3.40 0.68 33.77
C ARG A 646 -3.27 -0.01 32.41
N GLY A 647 -4.09 0.36 31.42
CA GLY A 647 -4.02 -0.15 30.05
C GLY A 647 -2.71 0.21 29.33
N SER A 648 -1.98 1.23 29.79
CA SER A 648 -0.67 1.58 29.26
C SER A 648 0.43 0.56 29.55
N ASN A 649 0.21 -0.39 30.47
CA ASN A 649 1.10 -1.53 30.66
C ASN A 649 1.23 -2.40 29.40
N PHE A 650 0.20 -2.38 28.54
CA PHE A 650 0.20 -3.07 27.26
C PHE A 650 1.42 -2.73 26.38
N LEU A 651 1.93 -1.49 26.45
CA LEU A 651 3.14 -1.09 25.74
C LEU A 651 4.36 -1.92 26.18
N PHE A 652 4.59 -1.97 27.50
CA PHE A 652 5.76 -2.63 28.08
C PHE A 652 5.67 -4.16 27.90
N GLU A 653 4.48 -4.73 28.09
CA GLU A 653 4.20 -6.14 27.87
C GLU A 653 4.47 -6.54 26.41
N SER A 654 3.94 -5.78 25.46
CA SER A 654 4.10 -6.04 24.02
C SER A 654 5.57 -5.97 23.60
N LEU A 655 6.31 -5.00 24.13
CA LEU A 655 7.72 -4.79 23.81
C LEU A 655 8.68 -5.60 24.70
N LYS A 656 8.16 -6.46 25.59
CA LYS A 656 8.93 -7.27 26.55
C LYS A 656 9.90 -6.45 27.39
N MET A 657 9.47 -5.25 27.78
CA MET A 657 10.26 -4.30 28.56
C MET A 657 10.05 -4.51 30.06
N LYS A 658 11.14 -4.46 30.82
CA LYS A 658 11.06 -4.45 32.28
C LYS A 658 10.63 -3.06 32.77
N THR A 659 9.81 -3.04 33.81
CA THR A 659 9.16 -1.82 34.34
C THR A 659 9.64 -1.43 35.73
N SER A 660 10.75 -2.00 36.21
CA SER A 660 11.26 -1.76 37.57
C SER A 660 11.55 -0.27 37.85
N PHE A 661 11.96 0.47 36.81
CA PHE A 661 12.19 1.90 36.87
C PHE A 661 10.94 2.73 37.16
N LEU A 662 9.72 2.23 36.84
CA LEU A 662 8.47 2.97 37.09
C LEU A 662 8.23 3.24 38.58
N SER A 663 8.83 2.43 39.47
CA SER A 663 8.76 2.61 40.92
C SER A 663 9.83 3.57 41.48
N LYS A 664 10.69 4.12 40.62
CA LYS A 664 11.79 5.03 40.99
C LYS A 664 11.48 6.47 40.55
N GLU A 665 12.18 7.44 41.13
CA GLU A 665 12.05 8.84 40.72
C GLU A 665 12.55 9.06 39.28
N PRO A 666 11.79 9.75 38.40
CA PRO A 666 12.17 9.94 37.00
C PRO A 666 13.54 10.58 36.76
N ASP A 667 13.97 11.44 37.68
CA ASP A 667 15.29 12.09 37.61
C ASP A 667 16.46 11.09 37.76
N THR A 668 16.20 9.88 38.27
CA THR A 668 17.21 8.82 38.43
C THR A 668 17.20 7.80 37.28
N TRP A 669 16.22 7.87 36.38
CA TRP A 669 16.03 6.85 35.34
C TRP A 669 17.18 6.77 34.33
N SER A 670 17.92 7.86 34.10
CA SER A 670 19.07 7.86 33.19
C SER A 670 20.16 6.86 33.61
N ASP A 671 20.24 6.52 34.89
CA ASP A 671 21.21 5.57 35.44
C ASP A 671 20.66 4.15 35.54
N ASP A 672 19.36 3.95 35.33
CA ASP A 672 18.68 2.67 35.42
C ASP A 672 18.83 1.83 34.14
N GLU A 673 19.30 0.58 34.28
CA GLU A 673 19.56 -0.30 33.14
C GLU A 673 18.29 -0.77 32.41
N ASP A 674 17.17 -0.95 33.13
CA ASP A 674 15.90 -1.32 32.49
C ASP A 674 15.35 -0.13 31.69
N PHE A 675 15.50 1.09 32.20
CA PHE A 675 15.15 2.31 31.45
C PHE A 675 16.04 2.51 30.22
N LYS A 676 17.36 2.37 30.33
CA LYS A 676 18.29 2.45 29.19
C LYS A 676 17.96 1.43 28.11
N THR A 677 17.64 0.20 28.52
CA THR A 677 17.17 -0.84 27.61
C THR A 677 15.87 -0.42 26.92
N GLY A 678 14.94 0.14 27.68
CA GLY A 678 13.70 0.69 27.14
C GLY A 678 13.88 1.83 26.14
N VAL A 679 14.83 2.74 26.39
CA VAL A 679 15.21 3.81 25.46
C VAL A 679 15.70 3.20 24.14
N ALA A 680 16.53 2.16 24.18
CA ALA A 680 17.01 1.48 22.97
C ALA A 680 15.87 0.79 22.20
N VAL A 681 14.96 0.09 22.90
CA VAL A 681 13.79 -0.57 22.30
C VAL A 681 12.87 0.45 21.63
N VAL A 682 12.50 1.52 22.34
CA VAL A 682 11.64 2.59 21.83
C VAL A 682 12.30 3.35 20.68
N GLY A 683 13.61 3.59 20.75
CA GLY A 683 14.39 4.21 19.68
C GLY A 683 14.46 3.37 18.41
N GLY A 684 14.33 2.05 18.52
CA GLY A 684 14.26 1.10 17.41
C GLY A 684 12.91 1.09 16.68
N LEU A 685 11.83 1.55 17.32
CA LEU A 685 10.50 1.57 16.70
C LEU A 685 10.46 2.52 15.50
N ARG A 686 9.64 2.16 14.51
CA ARG A 686 9.40 2.99 13.33
C ARG A 686 7.93 3.44 13.31
N VAL A 687 7.73 4.73 13.58
CA VAL A 687 6.41 5.41 13.62
C VAL A 687 6.05 6.12 12.30
N ILE A 688 6.90 5.95 11.29
CA ILE A 688 6.69 6.32 9.89
C ILE A 688 6.94 5.08 9.03
N ASN A 689 6.24 4.96 7.90
CA ASN A 689 6.24 3.73 7.09
C ASN A 689 7.28 3.74 5.94
N ASP A 690 8.33 4.55 6.06
CA ASP A 690 9.39 4.69 5.05
C ASP A 690 10.05 3.33 4.70
N THR A 691 10.14 2.42 5.67
CA THR A 691 10.65 1.06 5.48
C THR A 691 9.88 0.33 4.38
N ALA A 692 8.55 0.36 4.42
CA ALA A 692 7.73 -0.28 3.38
C ALA A 692 7.79 0.46 2.04
N GLU A 693 7.85 1.80 2.06
CA GLU A 693 8.04 2.61 0.85
C GLU A 693 9.35 2.26 0.12
N ARG A 694 10.44 1.98 0.86
CA ARG A 694 11.71 1.51 0.28
C ARG A 694 11.57 0.13 -0.37
N GLY A 695 10.80 -0.78 0.24
CA GLY A 695 10.45 -2.07 -0.36
C GLY A 695 9.70 -1.91 -1.68
N ILE A 696 8.74 -0.98 -1.73
CA ILE A 696 8.03 -0.60 -2.96
C ILE A 696 9.00 0.00 -4.00
N ALA A 697 9.90 0.90 -3.61
CA ALA A 697 10.90 1.45 -4.52
C ALA A 697 11.83 0.37 -5.11
N LEU A 698 12.19 -0.64 -4.31
CA LEU A 698 13.01 -1.76 -4.75
C LEU A 698 12.30 -2.58 -5.84
N ILE A 699 11.06 -3.05 -5.59
CA ILE A 699 10.32 -3.81 -6.61
C ILE A 699 10.11 -2.97 -7.87
N GLN A 700 9.84 -1.67 -7.76
CA GLN A 700 9.66 -0.81 -8.92
C GLN A 700 10.91 -0.75 -9.81
N ALA A 701 12.10 -0.76 -9.21
CA ALA A 701 13.36 -0.76 -9.96
C ALA A 701 13.59 -2.05 -10.76
N PHE A 702 12.95 -3.17 -10.35
CA PHE A 702 13.17 -4.52 -10.87
C PHE A 702 11.94 -5.18 -11.51
N ASN A 703 10.74 -4.59 -11.42
CA ASN A 703 9.48 -5.23 -11.77
C ASN A 703 9.47 -5.83 -13.19
N SER A 704 10.08 -5.14 -14.16
CA SER A 704 10.20 -5.55 -15.56
C SER A 704 11.61 -5.96 -15.98
N LYS A 705 12.54 -6.12 -15.03
CA LYS A 705 13.95 -6.42 -15.32
C LYS A 705 14.32 -7.84 -14.89
N ILE A 706 15.30 -8.41 -15.60
CA ILE A 706 15.96 -9.70 -15.32
C ILE A 706 15.05 -10.92 -15.49
N THR A 707 13.89 -10.98 -14.81
CA THR A 707 13.01 -12.17 -14.75
C THR A 707 11.53 -11.84 -14.95
N LYS A 708 10.82 -12.81 -15.56
CA LYS A 708 9.36 -12.86 -15.69
C LYS A 708 8.78 -14.05 -14.92
N SER A 709 9.39 -14.44 -13.81
CA SER A 709 8.83 -15.45 -12.91
C SER A 709 8.67 -14.78 -11.56
N GLU A 710 7.49 -14.91 -10.95
CA GLU A 710 7.20 -14.31 -9.64
C GLU A 710 8.16 -14.83 -8.57
N ASP A 711 8.36 -16.15 -8.49
CA ASP A 711 9.27 -16.76 -7.50
C ASP A 711 10.70 -16.25 -7.67
N GLN A 712 11.18 -16.25 -8.92
CA GLN A 712 12.51 -15.74 -9.25
C GLN A 712 12.64 -14.23 -9.00
N ARG A 713 11.55 -13.49 -9.02
CA ARG A 713 11.52 -12.07 -8.65
C ARG A 713 11.61 -11.90 -7.15
N GLN A 714 10.91 -12.69 -6.35
CA GLN A 714 11.06 -12.65 -4.89
C GLN A 714 12.49 -12.98 -4.48
N HIS A 715 13.10 -14.03 -5.05
CA HIS A 715 14.51 -14.35 -4.81
C HIS A 715 15.46 -13.21 -5.23
N LEU A 716 15.19 -12.58 -6.37
CA LEU A 716 15.98 -11.44 -6.84
C LEU A 716 15.95 -10.28 -5.84
N LEU A 717 14.79 -9.94 -5.28
CA LEU A 717 14.68 -8.86 -4.29
C LEU A 717 15.50 -9.15 -3.04
N GLN A 718 15.47 -10.39 -2.55
CA GLN A 718 16.28 -10.85 -1.40
C GLN A 718 17.79 -10.68 -1.67
N VAL A 719 18.25 -11.14 -2.83
CA VAL A 719 19.67 -11.03 -3.22
C VAL A 719 20.10 -9.57 -3.36
N VAL A 720 19.26 -8.73 -3.96
CA VAL A 720 19.58 -7.30 -4.17
C VAL A 720 19.62 -6.55 -2.84
N GLU A 721 18.68 -6.80 -1.94
CA GLU A 721 18.69 -6.24 -0.59
C GLU A 721 19.96 -6.62 0.17
N GLU A 722 20.31 -7.90 0.22
CA GLU A 722 21.50 -8.40 0.92
C GLU A 722 22.79 -7.83 0.34
N GLN A 723 22.89 -7.72 -0.98
CA GLN A 723 24.05 -7.10 -1.62
C GLN A 723 24.17 -5.62 -1.27
N ARG A 724 23.06 -4.87 -1.29
CA ARG A 724 23.05 -3.45 -0.89
C ARG A 724 23.52 -3.27 0.54
N ARG A 725 23.15 -4.19 1.44
CA ARG A 725 23.57 -4.20 2.84
C ARG A 725 25.05 -4.55 3.00
N SER A 726 25.52 -5.61 2.33
CA SER A 726 26.89 -6.12 2.48
C SER A 726 27.97 -5.32 1.73
N GLN A 727 27.60 -4.56 0.69
CA GLN A 727 28.52 -3.71 -0.07
C GLN A 727 27.89 -2.31 -0.28
N PRO A 728 27.81 -1.45 0.73
CA PRO A 728 27.16 -0.16 0.59
C PRO A 728 27.93 0.79 -0.35
N GLY A 729 29.26 0.73 -0.33
CA GLY A 729 30.13 1.59 -1.13
C GLY A 729 30.58 0.99 -2.47
N THR A 730 31.19 1.83 -3.30
CA THR A 730 31.71 1.48 -4.64
C THR A 730 33.21 1.68 -4.76
N SER A 731 33.90 2.06 -3.68
CA SER A 731 35.35 2.25 -3.71
C SER A 731 36.06 0.90 -3.88
N LYS A 732 37.31 0.93 -4.37
CA LYS A 732 38.13 -0.28 -4.49
C LYS A 732 38.30 -1.00 -3.15
N GLN A 733 38.35 -0.25 -2.05
CA GLN A 733 38.41 -0.81 -0.69
C GLN A 733 37.09 -1.48 -0.29
N ASP A 734 35.95 -0.87 -0.60
CA ASP A 734 34.62 -1.43 -0.31
C ASP A 734 34.38 -2.74 -1.07
N LEU A 735 34.89 -2.82 -2.30
CA LEU A 735 34.73 -3.99 -3.17
C LEU A 735 35.69 -5.14 -2.82
N THR A 736 36.78 -4.88 -2.08
CA THR A 736 37.81 -5.88 -1.76
C THR A 736 37.81 -6.34 -0.29
N SER A 737 37.05 -5.69 0.59
CA SER A 737 37.05 -5.94 2.04
C SER A 737 36.29 -7.21 2.50
N LYS A 738 35.67 -7.98 1.60
CA LYS A 738 34.82 -9.14 1.91
C LYS A 738 35.53 -10.40 2.48
N LYS A 739 36.78 -10.32 2.97
CA LYS A 739 37.57 -11.49 3.44
C LYS A 739 38.00 -11.50 4.91
N ARG A 740 37.38 -10.72 5.80
CA ARG A 740 37.66 -10.82 7.25
C ARG A 740 36.39 -10.82 8.11
N LYS A 741 35.67 -11.94 8.13
CA LYS A 741 34.93 -12.43 9.31
C LYS A 741 34.97 -13.95 9.29
N GLN A 742 35.90 -14.50 10.07
CA GLN A 742 35.78 -15.85 10.65
C GLN A 742 34.88 -15.75 11.87
#